data_AF-A0A2M7W965-F1
#
_entry.id   AF-A0A2M7W965-F1
#
_cell.length_a   1.000
_cell.length_b   1.000
_cell.length_c   1.000
_cell.angle_alpha   90.00
_cell.angle_beta   90.00
_cell.angle_gamma   90.00
#
_symmetry.space_group_name_H-M   'P 1'
#
loop_
_entity.id
_entity.type
_entity.pdbx_description
1 polymer ?
#
loop_
_entity_poly.entity_id
_entity_poly.type
_entity_poly.pdbx_seq_one_letter_code
_entity_poly.pdbx_strand_id
1 'polypeptide(L)'
;MAVQPANRPENEFPYPGIPGTGDGSDAIAYVETRATDGAAAYPITSSTIMGQNYQIGVANGFKNVYGKTITWMELESEHSSATSCEGFALAGGRVCNFTSGQGLILMKEVLYTTAGKRLPVVLHVAARALTHQALNVHAGHDDVMGVADTNWGILMARSVQECADFAMVARRIAEDSRTPFMNVQDGFLTSHTIENLLYPENELIAEYLGDPREKIRNQFDPNAPVQSGVVQNQDAYMQGKIAQRAFYNELPGIVDHAFDEFYRLTGRRYGKVEAHNLEDAEYAIVAMGTTAETAVATADYLRSQGKKVGVLSVFIYRPFPAKEVVEALKNVKAFSVLERVDCPTMVENHLTTDILASFAKAMGGAEGFPTIDRIPACYAGAAGLGSRDVTPGHLVAVVKNMEENGKRFFTVGIDHDSALKAEEEPDVRPSGSFSIRGHSVGGYGSVTTNKVIATMMGEIFGFRVQAAPKYGSEKKGLPTNTYLSVVPEGKIMTHCELQQVDFVPLMDPTTWFMGNPLVGLQEGGIVFQHTDATNAQDLWDSLPSYAKYFMHEHNVRFWGVDTIDIARESCLSDPSLIQRFQGVVLLGVFLRVTPFKDRSGISDEELFAKVEKPIRKYFGKRGEKVVADNMQAIQRGYERVFEVTRDIMNATPADVLAEGKADWDAKGKDVNAFFI
;
A
#
# COMPACT_ATOMS: atom_id res chain seq x y z
N MET A 1 8.79 5.21 -20.08
CA MET A 1 9.76 4.31 -19.40
C MET A 1 11.07 4.29 -20.17
N ALA A 2 12.18 4.70 -19.57
CA ALA A 2 13.50 4.62 -20.19
C ALA A 2 14.17 3.29 -19.79
N VAL A 3 14.56 2.53 -20.81
CA VAL A 3 15.35 1.28 -20.77
C VAL A 3 16.70 1.55 -20.09
N GLN A 4 17.08 0.75 -19.08
CA GLN A 4 18.47 0.71 -18.60
C GLN A 4 19.21 -0.45 -19.28
N PRO A 5 20.35 -0.23 -19.94
CA PRO A 5 21.34 -1.25 -20.14
C PRO A 5 22.38 -1.24 -19.00
N ALA A 6 22.95 -2.43 -18.75
CA ALA A 6 24.02 -2.68 -17.80
C ALA A 6 25.26 -1.78 -18.04
N ASN A 7 25.94 -1.43 -16.93
CA ASN A 7 27.05 -0.47 -16.74
C ASN A 7 26.61 1.00 -16.51
N ARG A 8 26.21 1.33 -15.27
CA ARG A 8 26.16 2.71 -14.76
C ARG A 8 27.46 3.07 -14.01
N PRO A 9 28.02 4.28 -14.18
CA PRO A 9 29.15 4.77 -13.39
C PRO A 9 28.74 4.98 -11.91
N GLU A 10 29.71 4.92 -11.00
CA GLU A 10 29.51 5.17 -9.56
C GLU A 10 28.87 6.55 -9.31
N ASN A 11 27.66 6.52 -8.74
CA ASN A 11 26.80 7.54 -8.11
C ASN A 11 26.66 8.94 -8.76
N GLU A 12 25.60 9.10 -9.56
CA GLU A 12 25.07 10.38 -10.06
C GLU A 12 24.41 11.26 -8.97
N PHE A 13 23.97 10.66 -7.85
CA PHE A 13 23.29 11.36 -6.75
C PHE A 13 23.93 11.05 -5.39
N PRO A 14 24.03 12.03 -4.47
CA PRO A 14 24.69 11.85 -3.17
C PRO A 14 24.07 10.77 -2.28
N TYR A 15 22.75 10.62 -2.33
CA TYR A 15 21.98 9.75 -1.43
C TYR A 15 21.02 8.85 -2.23
N PRO A 16 21.54 7.78 -2.85
CA PRO A 16 20.72 6.87 -3.64
C PRO A 16 19.71 6.10 -2.78
N GLY A 17 19.91 6.01 -1.46
CA GLY A 17 19.08 5.30 -0.51
C GLY A 17 19.55 3.86 -0.27
N ILE A 18 19.17 3.31 0.87
CA ILE A 18 19.57 2.00 1.39
C ILE A 18 18.53 0.95 0.98
N PRO A 19 18.87 -0.04 0.13
CA PRO A 19 17.91 -1.06 -0.29
C PRO A 19 17.38 -1.88 0.88
N GLY A 20 16.06 -2.05 0.93
CA GLY A 20 15.40 -2.89 1.90
C GLY A 20 13.97 -3.24 1.49
N THR A 21 13.26 -3.87 2.43
CA THR A 21 11.85 -4.23 2.31
C THR A 21 11.13 -3.85 3.60
N GLY A 22 9.96 -3.22 3.48
CA GLY A 22 9.13 -2.82 4.61
C GLY A 22 7.75 -2.41 4.13
N ASP A 23 6.83 -2.18 5.06
CA ASP A 23 5.54 -1.57 4.76
C ASP A 23 5.56 -0.04 4.98
N GLY A 24 4.50 0.65 4.56
CA GLY A 24 4.43 2.11 4.69
C GLY A 24 4.49 2.60 6.13
N SER A 25 3.99 1.82 7.09
CA SER A 25 4.07 2.17 8.53
C SER A 25 5.50 2.07 9.06
N ASP A 26 6.20 0.99 8.73
CA ASP A 26 7.62 0.79 9.05
C ASP A 26 8.48 1.89 8.41
N ALA A 27 8.20 2.24 7.16
CA ALA A 27 8.92 3.24 6.39
C ALA A 27 8.79 4.65 7.01
N ILE A 28 7.58 5.06 7.42
CA ILE A 28 7.36 6.33 8.10
C ILE A 28 8.03 6.34 9.48
N ALA A 29 7.86 5.29 10.29
CA ALA A 29 8.48 5.22 11.61
C ALA A 29 10.01 5.24 11.53
N TYR A 30 10.60 4.64 10.49
CA TYR A 30 12.03 4.71 10.22
C TYR A 30 12.52 6.15 10.06
N VAL A 31 11.83 6.96 9.24
CA VAL A 31 12.18 8.37 9.02
C VAL A 31 11.97 9.19 10.29
N GLU A 32 10.82 9.02 10.92
CA GLU A 32 10.39 9.87 12.03
C GLU A 32 11.25 9.66 13.29
N THR A 33 11.60 8.42 13.63
CA THR A 33 12.53 8.13 14.75
C THR A 33 13.91 8.79 14.58
N ARG A 34 14.33 9.03 13.34
CA ARG A 34 15.59 9.69 12.99
C ARG A 34 15.47 11.20 12.89
N ALA A 35 14.29 11.70 12.51
CA ALA A 35 14.09 13.11 12.16
C ALA A 35 13.56 13.96 13.32
N THR A 36 12.81 13.40 14.28
CA THR A 36 12.05 14.19 15.26
C THR A 36 12.61 14.14 16.68
N ASP A 37 12.14 15.06 17.51
CA ASP A 37 12.45 15.11 18.94
C ASP A 37 11.47 14.26 19.77
N GLY A 38 10.26 14.07 19.26
CA GLY A 38 9.25 13.27 19.92
C GLY A 38 8.01 13.05 19.07
N ALA A 39 7.17 12.15 19.56
CA ALA A 39 5.85 11.91 19.00
C ALA A 39 4.80 11.84 20.12
N ALA A 40 3.59 12.29 19.80
CA ALA A 40 2.43 12.16 20.67
C ALA A 40 1.29 11.55 19.86
N ALA A 41 0.74 10.41 20.26
CA ALA A 41 -0.31 9.75 19.50
C ALA A 41 -1.26 8.92 20.38
N TYR A 42 -2.33 8.44 19.76
CA TYR A 42 -3.27 7.48 20.34
C TYR A 42 -3.47 6.30 19.37
N PRO A 43 -3.57 5.05 19.85
CA PRO A 43 -3.64 3.89 18.98
C PRO A 43 -4.99 3.79 18.26
N ILE A 44 -4.96 3.88 16.93
CA ILE A 44 -6.09 3.55 16.05
C ILE A 44 -5.63 2.76 14.82
N THR A 45 -6.35 1.71 14.43
CA THR A 45 -6.07 0.99 13.19
C THR A 45 -6.39 1.91 12.00
N SER A 46 -5.54 2.05 10.98
CA SER A 46 -4.33 1.26 10.65
C SER A 46 -3.00 1.98 10.94
N SER A 47 -3.00 3.07 11.71
CA SER A 47 -1.78 3.83 12.06
C SER A 47 -1.02 3.30 13.27
N THR A 48 -1.61 2.41 14.08
CA THR A 48 -1.03 1.92 15.34
C THR A 48 0.42 1.42 15.19
N ILE A 49 0.76 0.76 14.08
CA ILE A 49 2.11 0.21 13.84
C ILE A 49 3.17 1.33 13.80
N MET A 50 2.85 2.50 13.22
CA MET A 50 3.78 3.63 13.20
C MET A 50 4.16 4.07 14.62
N GLY A 51 3.15 4.20 15.49
CA GLY A 51 3.34 4.55 16.91
C GLY A 51 4.10 3.48 17.69
N GLN A 52 3.77 2.20 17.49
CA GLN A 52 4.46 1.08 18.15
C GLN A 52 5.95 1.03 17.78
N ASN A 53 6.27 1.19 16.49
CA ASN A 53 7.66 1.20 16.04
C ASN A 53 8.44 2.40 16.60
N TYR A 54 7.81 3.58 16.69
CA TYR A 54 8.42 4.73 17.33
C TYR A 54 8.68 4.49 18.83
N GLN A 55 7.71 3.92 19.55
CA GLN A 55 7.86 3.53 20.96
C GLN A 55 9.00 2.53 21.18
N ILE A 56 9.16 1.55 20.28
CA ILE A 56 10.29 0.62 20.32
C ILE A 56 11.62 1.39 20.17
N GLY A 57 11.68 2.39 19.29
CA GLY A 57 12.82 3.30 19.17
C GLY A 57 13.14 4.01 20.50
N VAL A 58 12.12 4.59 21.14
CA VAL A 58 12.26 5.26 22.45
C VAL A 58 12.74 4.28 23.53
N ALA A 59 12.13 3.10 23.63
CA ALA A 59 12.49 2.08 24.62
C ALA A 59 13.92 1.57 24.46
N ASN A 60 14.44 1.54 23.23
CA ASN A 60 15.82 1.19 22.92
C ASN A 60 16.82 2.35 23.12
N GLY A 61 16.37 3.52 23.59
CA GLY A 61 17.22 4.67 23.83
C GLY A 61 17.74 5.35 22.56
N PHE A 62 16.97 5.27 21.46
CA PHE A 62 17.38 5.83 20.17
C PHE A 62 17.66 7.35 20.27
N LYS A 63 18.70 7.79 19.57
CA LYS A 63 19.05 9.21 19.39
C LYS A 63 18.82 9.56 17.93
N ASN A 64 18.13 10.66 17.69
CA ASN A 64 17.89 11.17 16.34
C ASN A 64 19.19 11.65 15.68
N VAL A 65 19.15 12.03 14.39
CA VAL A 65 20.35 12.42 13.63
C VAL A 65 21.04 13.69 14.16
N TYR A 66 20.40 14.40 15.10
CA TYR A 66 20.93 15.59 15.78
C TYR A 66 21.45 15.29 17.20
N GLY A 67 21.53 14.01 17.58
CA GLY A 67 22.07 13.54 18.86
C GLY A 67 21.09 13.62 20.05
N LYS A 68 19.84 14.03 19.82
CA LYS A 68 18.81 14.16 20.85
C LYS A 68 18.10 12.84 21.07
N THR A 69 17.90 12.47 22.34
CA THR A 69 17.09 11.31 22.71
C THR A 69 15.63 11.59 22.39
N ILE A 70 15.00 10.72 21.62
CA ILE A 70 13.59 10.88 21.23
C ILE A 70 12.63 10.55 22.39
N THR A 71 11.46 11.18 22.39
CA THR A 71 10.42 10.93 23.41
C THR A 71 9.08 10.49 22.80
N TRP A 72 8.26 9.80 23.59
CA TRP A 72 6.92 9.35 23.20
C TRP A 72 5.92 9.74 24.28
N MET A 73 4.74 10.20 23.86
CA MET A 73 3.59 10.39 24.73
C MET A 73 2.41 9.58 24.17
N GLU A 74 1.87 8.68 25.00
CA GLU A 74 0.57 8.05 24.77
C GLU A 74 -0.48 8.84 25.57
N LEU A 75 -1.51 9.31 24.88
CA LEU A 75 -2.56 10.15 25.47
C LEU A 75 -3.84 9.32 25.67
N GLU A 76 -4.91 9.94 26.14
CA GLU A 76 -6.21 9.29 26.35
C GLU A 76 -7.11 9.31 25.11
N SER A 77 -6.82 10.16 24.12
CA SER A 77 -7.53 10.25 22.85
C SER A 77 -6.70 10.93 21.76
N GLU A 78 -7.16 10.84 20.51
CA GLU A 78 -6.55 11.55 19.38
C GLU A 78 -6.60 13.07 19.54
N HIS A 79 -7.69 13.62 20.10
CA HIS A 79 -7.81 15.06 20.39
C HIS A 79 -6.67 15.54 21.29
N SER A 80 -6.43 14.82 22.40
CA SER A 80 -5.37 15.17 23.34
C SER A 80 -3.98 14.92 22.77
N SER A 81 -3.82 13.89 21.93
CA SER A 81 -2.57 13.67 21.21
C SER A 81 -2.21 14.81 20.24
N ALA A 82 -3.20 15.35 19.51
CA ALA A 82 -2.98 16.52 18.67
C ALA A 82 -2.68 17.76 19.51
N THR A 83 -3.39 17.94 20.63
CA THR A 83 -3.16 19.06 21.57
C THR A 83 -1.75 19.01 22.17
N SER A 84 -1.26 17.81 22.52
CA SER A 84 0.11 17.63 22.98
C SER A 84 1.14 17.96 21.89
N CYS A 85 0.88 17.60 20.64
CA CYS A 85 1.74 17.98 19.51
C CYS A 85 1.76 19.50 19.29
N GLU A 86 0.60 20.16 19.39
CA GLU A 86 0.49 21.62 19.34
C GLU A 86 1.38 22.27 20.42
N GLY A 87 1.26 21.83 21.67
CA GLY A 87 2.10 22.33 22.77
C GLY A 87 3.59 22.05 22.59
N PHE A 88 3.94 20.85 22.10
CA PHE A 88 5.33 20.46 21.84
C PHE A 88 5.98 21.35 20.78
N ALA A 89 5.27 21.59 19.67
CA ALA A 89 5.74 22.47 18.60
C ALA A 89 5.77 23.94 19.04
N LEU A 90 4.81 24.38 19.85
CA LEU A 90 4.80 25.73 20.43
C LEU A 90 6.05 25.98 21.28
N ALA A 91 6.53 24.96 22.00
CA ALA A 91 7.77 24.99 22.78
C ALA A 91 9.05 24.82 21.94
N GLY A 92 8.96 24.88 20.60
CA GLY A 92 10.09 24.83 19.68
C GLY A 92 10.60 23.43 19.34
N GLY A 93 9.87 22.37 19.73
CA GLY A 93 10.27 21.00 19.44
C GLY A 93 9.74 20.49 18.09
N ARG A 94 10.53 19.65 17.40
CA ARG A 94 10.07 18.95 16.20
C ARG A 94 9.27 17.70 16.58
N VAL A 95 7.99 17.68 16.27
CA VAL A 95 7.05 16.62 16.70
C VAL A 95 6.32 15.99 15.52
N CYS A 96 5.93 14.72 15.66
CA CYS A 96 5.00 14.04 14.77
C CYS A 96 3.87 13.32 15.51
N ASN A 97 2.84 12.94 14.77
CA ASN A 97 1.68 12.20 15.26
C ASN A 97 1.25 11.16 14.20
N PHE A 98 0.58 10.10 14.64
CA PHE A 98 0.14 8.97 13.82
C PHE A 98 -1.36 8.72 14.07
N THR A 99 -2.20 8.84 13.04
CA THR A 99 -3.66 8.68 13.19
C THR A 99 -4.33 8.06 11.95
N SER A 100 -5.62 7.74 12.07
CA SER A 100 -6.46 7.19 10.98
C SER A 100 -7.94 7.41 11.31
N GLY A 101 -8.80 7.50 10.30
CA GLY A 101 -10.25 7.38 10.44
C GLY A 101 -10.85 8.35 11.46
N GLN A 102 -11.64 7.82 12.40
CA GLN A 102 -12.31 8.62 13.44
C GLN A 102 -11.35 9.51 14.23
N GLY A 103 -10.14 9.00 14.45
CA GLY A 103 -9.10 9.70 15.19
C GLY A 103 -8.72 11.01 14.54
N LEU A 104 -8.63 11.06 13.21
CA LEU A 104 -8.32 12.29 12.47
C LEU A 104 -9.45 13.32 12.61
N ILE A 105 -10.71 12.87 12.56
CA ILE A 105 -11.88 13.75 12.73
C ILE A 105 -11.94 14.29 14.15
N LEU A 106 -11.61 13.48 15.15
CA LEU A 106 -11.52 13.89 16.55
C LEU A 106 -10.44 14.96 16.80
N MET A 107 -9.43 15.05 15.92
CA MET A 107 -8.41 16.11 15.96
C MET A 107 -8.85 17.42 15.31
N LYS A 108 -9.96 17.47 14.55
CA LYS A 108 -10.27 18.58 13.62
C LYS A 108 -10.22 19.96 14.25
N GLU A 109 -10.72 20.12 15.48
CA GLU A 109 -10.63 21.39 16.23
C GLU A 109 -9.17 21.85 16.41
N VAL A 110 -8.31 20.94 16.86
CA VAL A 110 -6.89 21.18 17.13
C VAL A 110 -6.08 21.41 15.84
N LEU A 111 -6.53 20.84 14.72
CA LEU A 111 -5.90 21.11 13.43
C LEU A 111 -6.03 22.60 13.05
N TYR A 112 -7.18 23.23 13.32
CA TYR A 112 -7.35 24.68 13.11
C TYR A 112 -6.44 25.52 13.99
N THR A 113 -6.27 25.16 15.27
CA THR A 113 -5.40 25.90 16.20
C THR A 113 -3.93 25.77 15.80
N THR A 114 -3.49 24.57 15.44
CA THR A 114 -2.13 24.28 14.97
C THR A 114 -1.77 25.10 13.72
N ALA A 115 -2.66 25.11 12.71
CA ALA A 115 -2.47 25.90 11.50
C ALA A 115 -2.53 27.41 11.79
N GLY A 116 -3.45 27.85 12.65
CA GLY A 116 -3.58 29.25 13.04
C GLY A 116 -2.36 29.80 13.79
N LYS A 117 -1.71 28.97 14.59
CA LYS A 117 -0.47 29.29 15.33
C LYS A 117 0.80 29.12 14.49
N ARG A 118 0.68 28.70 13.23
CA ARG A 118 1.79 28.51 12.28
C ARG A 118 2.84 27.51 12.79
N LEU A 119 2.37 26.40 13.35
CA LEU A 119 3.23 25.37 13.91
C LEU A 119 3.55 24.32 12.84
N PRO A 120 4.83 23.98 12.59
CA PRO A 120 5.24 23.06 11.54
C PRO A 120 5.11 21.58 11.98
N VAL A 121 3.93 21.20 12.47
CA VAL A 121 3.62 19.82 12.86
C VAL A 121 3.41 18.97 11.60
N VAL A 122 3.91 17.73 11.63
CA VAL A 122 3.63 16.74 10.58
C VAL A 122 2.78 15.61 11.17
N LEU A 123 1.65 15.35 10.51
CA LEU A 123 0.73 14.28 10.85
C LEU A 123 0.82 13.16 9.81
N HIS A 124 1.08 11.94 10.24
CA HIS A 124 1.08 10.77 9.36
C HIS A 124 -0.27 10.05 9.46
N VAL A 125 -0.95 9.95 8.32
CA VAL A 125 -2.30 9.42 8.25
C VAL A 125 -2.29 8.15 7.41
N ALA A 126 -2.70 7.03 8.01
CA ALA A 126 -3.10 5.86 7.23
C ALA A 126 -4.60 5.99 6.94
N ALA A 127 -4.93 6.63 5.81
CA ALA A 127 -6.27 7.04 5.44
C ALA A 127 -7.25 5.86 5.49
N ARG A 128 -8.35 6.06 6.21
CA ARG A 128 -9.27 5.01 6.60
C ARG A 128 -10.72 5.51 6.49
N ALA A 129 -11.59 4.60 6.05
CA ALA A 129 -13.02 4.83 6.00
C ALA A 129 -13.59 5.21 7.38
N LEU A 130 -14.38 6.27 7.41
CA LEU A 130 -15.18 6.69 8.55
C LEU A 130 -16.38 5.76 8.72
N THR A 131 -16.94 5.79 9.93
CA THR A 131 -18.07 4.95 10.28
C THR A 131 -19.32 5.68 9.81
N HIS A 132 -19.93 5.19 8.75
CA HIS A 132 -21.23 5.65 8.26
C HIS A 132 -22.32 4.65 8.69
N GLN A 133 -22.83 3.85 7.77
CA GLN A 133 -23.79 2.76 8.05
C GLN A 133 -23.16 1.60 8.84
N ALA A 134 -21.83 1.44 8.75
CA ALA A 134 -21.07 0.42 9.44
C ALA A 134 -19.63 0.89 9.68
N LEU A 135 -18.96 0.26 10.65
CA LEU A 135 -17.53 0.45 10.89
C LEU A 135 -16.72 -0.26 9.80
N ASN A 136 -15.77 0.45 9.20
CA ASN A 136 -14.75 -0.15 8.35
C ASN A 136 -13.36 0.29 8.84
N VAL A 137 -12.40 -0.64 8.91
CA VAL A 137 -11.02 -0.36 9.33
C VAL A 137 -10.08 -0.07 8.17
N HIS A 138 -10.52 -0.38 6.95
CA HIS A 138 -9.75 -0.34 5.72
C HIS A 138 -9.77 1.04 5.05
N ALA A 139 -9.07 1.16 3.92
CA ALA A 139 -8.82 2.45 3.29
C ALA A 139 -10.10 3.16 2.85
N GLY A 140 -10.15 4.44 3.17
CA GLY A 140 -11.09 5.45 2.69
C GLY A 140 -10.36 6.80 2.74
N HIS A 141 -10.76 7.76 1.92
CA HIS A 141 -10.19 9.11 1.96
C HIS A 141 -11.09 10.11 2.68
N ASP A 142 -12.27 9.68 3.13
CA ASP A 142 -13.28 10.49 3.79
C ASP A 142 -12.82 11.06 5.14
N ASP A 143 -11.89 10.41 5.84
CA ASP A 143 -11.22 11.00 7.01
C ASP A 143 -10.37 12.21 6.64
N VAL A 144 -9.52 12.08 5.61
CA VAL A 144 -8.67 13.15 5.08
C VAL A 144 -9.51 14.28 4.47
N MET A 145 -10.54 13.93 3.70
CA MET A 145 -11.48 14.91 3.13
C MET A 145 -12.25 15.65 4.24
N GLY A 146 -12.60 14.96 5.32
CA GLY A 146 -13.27 15.54 6.48
C GLY A 146 -12.48 16.65 7.19
N VAL A 147 -11.17 16.75 6.96
CA VAL A 147 -10.28 17.78 7.54
C VAL A 147 -9.56 18.64 6.49
N ALA A 148 -9.91 18.53 5.21
CA ALA A 148 -9.24 19.24 4.12
C ALA A 148 -9.40 20.78 4.15
N ASP A 149 -10.30 21.29 4.99
CA ASP A 149 -10.62 22.69 5.23
C ASP A 149 -9.82 23.34 6.37
N THR A 150 -8.92 22.58 7.01
CA THR A 150 -8.16 23.03 8.19
C THR A 150 -6.93 23.89 7.87
N ASN A 151 -6.64 24.13 6.59
CA ASN A 151 -5.44 24.81 6.07
C ASN A 151 -4.12 24.07 6.36
N TRP A 152 -4.18 22.74 6.46
CA TRP A 152 -3.00 21.89 6.42
C TRP A 152 -2.62 21.59 4.97
N GLY A 153 -1.33 21.39 4.73
CA GLY A 153 -0.89 20.73 3.51
C GLY A 153 -1.23 19.24 3.55
N ILE A 154 -1.55 18.64 2.40
CA ILE A 154 -1.94 17.23 2.31
C ILE A 154 -1.19 16.59 1.14
N LEU A 155 -0.25 15.70 1.48
CA LEU A 155 0.51 14.86 0.55
C LEU A 155 -0.10 13.45 0.52
N MET A 156 -0.36 12.92 -0.67
CA MET A 156 -0.96 11.61 -0.91
C MET A 156 0.09 10.68 -1.52
N ALA A 157 0.69 9.79 -0.72
CA ALA A 157 1.59 8.76 -1.19
C ALA A 157 0.80 7.60 -1.84
N ARG A 158 1.28 7.09 -2.99
CA ARG A 158 0.68 5.93 -3.67
C ARG A 158 1.46 4.62 -3.49
N SER A 159 2.65 4.68 -2.88
CA SER A 159 3.50 3.51 -2.64
C SER A 159 4.30 3.63 -1.35
N VAL A 160 4.92 2.54 -0.91
CA VAL A 160 5.72 2.50 0.31
C VAL A 160 6.94 3.43 0.22
N GLN A 161 7.61 3.48 -0.94
CA GLN A 161 8.74 4.40 -1.17
C GLN A 161 8.32 5.85 -0.96
N GLU A 162 7.17 6.24 -1.52
CA GLU A 162 6.65 7.60 -1.41
C GLU A 162 6.24 7.93 0.03
N CYS A 163 5.79 6.96 0.83
CA CYS A 163 5.50 7.19 2.25
C CYS A 163 6.74 7.66 3.02
N ALA A 164 7.90 7.04 2.78
CA ALA A 164 9.17 7.45 3.38
C ALA A 164 9.65 8.80 2.85
N ASP A 165 9.64 8.97 1.53
CA ASP A 165 10.11 10.20 0.89
C ASP A 165 9.25 11.39 1.31
N PHE A 166 7.92 11.24 1.30
CA PHE A 166 6.97 12.28 1.69
C PHE A 166 6.96 12.55 3.19
N ALA A 167 7.44 11.65 4.05
CA ALA A 167 7.66 11.98 5.46
C ALA A 167 8.71 13.10 5.59
N MET A 168 9.79 13.04 4.80
CA MET A 168 10.80 14.10 4.77
C MET A 168 10.30 15.34 4.03
N VAL A 169 9.66 15.17 2.87
CA VAL A 169 9.16 16.32 2.07
C VAL A 169 8.10 17.10 2.82
N ALA A 170 7.11 16.44 3.44
CA ALA A 170 6.08 17.08 4.26
C ALA A 170 6.70 17.94 5.34
N ARG A 171 7.73 17.42 6.02
CA ARG A 171 8.44 18.11 7.10
C ARG A 171 9.23 19.32 6.60
N ARG A 172 9.97 19.16 5.50
CA ARG A 172 10.71 20.25 4.88
C ARG A 172 9.78 21.41 4.52
N ILE A 173 8.66 21.11 3.85
CA ILE A 173 7.66 22.11 3.49
C ILE A 173 7.03 22.72 4.75
N ALA A 174 6.73 21.91 5.76
CA ALA A 174 6.10 22.40 6.96
C ALA A 174 6.95 23.42 7.71
N GLU A 175 8.24 23.12 7.87
CA GLU A 175 9.20 23.99 8.55
C GLU A 175 9.51 25.25 7.75
N ASP A 176 9.76 25.12 6.44
CA ASP A 176 10.10 26.26 5.58
C ASP A 176 8.90 27.21 5.40
N SER A 177 7.66 26.71 5.38
CA SER A 177 6.44 27.52 5.22
C SER A 177 5.74 27.90 6.52
N ARG A 178 6.11 27.29 7.65
CA ARG A 178 5.40 27.35 8.94
C ARG A 178 3.93 26.92 8.81
N THR A 179 3.66 25.98 7.91
CA THR A 179 2.33 25.40 7.66
C THR A 179 2.36 23.94 8.08
N PRO A 180 1.47 23.44 8.92
CA PRO A 180 1.47 22.02 9.23
C PRO A 180 1.09 21.18 8.00
N PHE A 181 1.60 19.95 7.92
CA PHE A 181 1.40 19.05 6.78
C PHE A 181 0.95 17.66 7.21
N MET A 182 0.15 17.03 6.35
CA MET A 182 -0.22 15.62 6.44
C MET A 182 0.56 14.84 5.39
N ASN A 183 1.19 13.74 5.81
CA ASN A 183 1.69 12.71 4.92
C ASN A 183 0.70 11.53 4.98
N VAL A 184 -0.07 11.36 3.92
CA VAL A 184 -1.19 10.42 3.82
C VAL A 184 -0.78 9.22 2.99
N GLN A 185 -1.13 8.03 3.47
CA GLN A 185 -1.02 6.77 2.74
C GLN A 185 -2.34 6.00 2.83
N ASP A 186 -2.62 5.09 1.90
CA ASP A 186 -3.84 4.29 1.96
C ASP A 186 -3.76 3.22 3.07
N GLY A 187 -4.74 3.22 3.98
CA GLY A 187 -4.81 2.25 5.07
C GLY A 187 -4.88 0.80 4.57
N PHE A 188 -4.05 -0.07 5.14
CA PHE A 188 -3.79 -1.44 4.69
C PHE A 188 -3.12 -1.56 3.31
N LEU A 189 -3.62 -0.89 2.27
CA LEU A 189 -3.09 -1.03 0.91
C LEU A 189 -1.67 -0.49 0.74
N THR A 190 -1.26 0.46 1.57
CA THR A 190 0.14 0.91 1.66
C THR A 190 0.70 0.72 3.07
N SER A 191 -0.11 1.00 4.10
CA SER A 191 0.38 0.96 5.49
C SER A 191 0.78 -0.43 6.00
N HIS A 192 0.29 -1.50 5.35
CA HIS A 192 0.58 -2.89 5.70
C HIS A 192 1.10 -3.74 4.53
N THR A 193 1.16 -3.17 3.32
CA THR A 193 1.72 -3.83 2.14
C THR A 193 3.24 -3.69 2.19
N ILE A 194 3.95 -4.80 2.17
CA ILE A 194 5.41 -4.79 2.11
C ILE A 194 5.86 -4.63 0.68
N GLU A 195 6.76 -3.68 0.45
CA GLU A 195 7.40 -3.47 -0.83
C GLU A 195 8.91 -3.30 -0.66
N ASN A 196 9.66 -3.40 -1.75
CA ASN A 196 11.02 -2.88 -1.77
C ASN A 196 10.98 -1.35 -1.71
N LEU A 197 11.89 -0.80 -0.90
CA LEU A 197 12.14 0.63 -0.84
C LEU A 197 13.63 0.89 -0.63
N LEU A 198 14.00 2.13 -0.90
CA LEU A 198 15.29 2.74 -0.62
C LEU A 198 15.10 3.60 0.62
N TYR A 199 15.49 3.08 1.77
CA TYR A 199 15.45 3.83 3.04
C TYR A 199 16.40 5.02 2.97
N PRO A 200 16.01 6.20 3.48
CA PRO A 200 16.90 7.34 3.49
C PRO A 200 18.06 7.12 4.46
N GLU A 201 19.26 7.49 4.04
CA GLU A 201 20.44 7.55 4.90
C GLU A 201 20.25 8.56 6.04
N ASN A 202 20.93 8.38 7.17
CA ASN A 202 20.88 9.36 8.26
C ASN A 202 21.43 10.72 7.81
N GLU A 203 22.45 10.70 6.96
CA GLU A 203 23.10 11.86 6.36
C GLU A 203 22.14 12.61 5.43
N LEU A 204 21.34 11.89 4.63
CA LEU A 204 20.28 12.49 3.82
C LEU A 204 19.25 13.20 4.69
N ILE A 205 18.76 12.55 5.76
CA ILE A 205 17.78 13.14 6.68
C ILE A 205 18.36 14.42 7.30
N ALA A 206 19.61 14.37 7.75
CA ALA A 206 20.28 15.51 8.37
C ALA A 206 20.48 16.68 7.40
N GLU A 207 20.98 16.42 6.18
CA GLU A 207 21.22 17.44 5.15
C GLU A 207 19.92 18.03 4.61
N TYR A 208 18.95 17.17 4.25
CA TYR A 208 17.71 17.61 3.62
C TYR A 208 16.82 18.38 4.59
N LEU A 209 16.71 17.97 5.86
CA LEU A 209 15.83 18.67 6.81
C LEU A 209 16.54 19.83 7.52
N GLY A 210 17.84 19.69 7.81
CA GLY A 210 18.58 20.59 8.69
C GLY A 210 18.15 20.48 10.16
N ASP A 211 18.89 21.14 11.04
CA ASP A 211 18.63 21.13 12.48
C ASP A 211 17.32 21.89 12.81
N PRO A 212 16.34 21.24 13.47
CA PRO A 212 15.08 21.92 13.81
C PRO A 212 15.25 23.14 14.70
N ARG A 213 16.33 23.21 15.50
CA ARG A 213 16.59 24.34 16.42
C ARG A 213 16.89 25.64 15.69
N GLU A 214 17.27 25.57 14.41
CA GLU A 214 17.55 26.74 13.56
C GLU A 214 16.31 27.20 12.79
N LYS A 215 15.29 26.34 12.67
CA LYS A 215 14.10 26.57 11.82
C LYS A 215 12.81 26.76 12.61
N ILE A 216 12.60 25.97 13.66
CA ILE A 216 11.36 25.97 14.43
C ILE A 216 11.41 27.08 15.48
N ARG A 217 10.43 27.98 15.41
CA ARG A 217 10.30 29.07 16.38
C ARG A 217 9.82 28.54 17.73
N ASN A 218 10.60 28.76 18.78
CA ASN A 218 10.10 28.61 20.15
C ASN A 218 9.18 29.80 20.49
N GLN A 219 7.88 29.55 20.62
CA GLN A 219 6.88 30.52 21.05
C GLN A 219 6.63 30.44 22.57
N PHE A 220 7.20 29.46 23.26
CA PHE A 220 7.08 29.26 24.71
C PHE A 220 8.44 29.47 25.39
N ASP A 221 9.02 30.67 25.22
CA ASP A 221 10.27 31.08 25.85
C ASP A 221 10.00 32.10 26.97
N PRO A 222 10.24 31.76 28.25
CA PRO A 222 10.10 32.68 29.38
C PRO A 222 10.99 33.93 29.27
N ASN A 223 12.08 33.89 28.50
CA ASN A 223 12.96 35.05 28.28
C ASN A 223 12.46 35.99 27.17
N ALA A 224 11.56 35.51 26.31
CA ALA A 224 10.93 36.27 25.24
C ALA A 224 9.42 35.95 25.18
N PRO A 225 8.67 36.28 26.25
CA PRO A 225 7.30 35.80 26.41
C PRO A 225 6.37 36.38 25.35
N VAL A 226 5.53 35.52 24.78
CA VAL A 226 4.45 35.91 23.87
C VAL A 226 3.13 35.33 24.37
N GLN A 227 2.04 36.08 24.16
CA GLN A 227 0.69 35.58 24.39
C GLN A 227 0.12 35.07 23.06
N SER A 228 -0.27 33.79 23.01
CA SER A 228 -0.82 33.14 21.82
C SER A 228 -2.21 32.59 22.11
N GLY A 229 -3.10 32.59 21.11
CA GLY A 229 -4.48 32.09 21.26
C GLY A 229 -5.41 32.98 22.09
N VAL A 230 -5.24 34.30 22.02
CA VAL A 230 -6.11 35.25 22.73
C VAL A 230 -7.52 35.33 22.14
N VAL A 231 -8.47 35.80 22.94
CA VAL A 231 -9.81 36.18 22.44
C VAL A 231 -9.69 37.49 21.67
N GLN A 232 -10.11 37.50 20.41
CA GLN A 232 -10.15 38.69 19.56
C GLN A 232 -11.60 39.05 19.23
N ASN A 233 -11.91 40.35 19.25
CA ASN A 233 -13.19 40.86 18.75
C ASN A 233 -13.17 40.95 17.21
N GLN A 234 -14.31 41.33 16.63
CA GLN A 234 -14.61 41.21 15.20
C GLN A 234 -13.63 42.00 14.31
N ASP A 235 -13.21 43.17 14.75
CA ASP A 235 -12.29 44.07 14.03
C ASP A 235 -10.90 43.45 13.85
N ALA A 236 -10.33 42.87 14.91
CA ALA A 236 -9.01 42.27 14.90
C ALA A 236 -9.00 40.86 14.29
N TYR A 237 -10.05 40.05 14.54
CA TYR A 237 -10.06 38.65 14.11
C TYR A 237 -10.01 38.51 12.58
N MET A 238 -10.82 39.28 11.85
CA MET A 238 -10.83 39.22 10.37
C MET A 238 -9.46 39.61 9.79
N GLN A 239 -8.82 40.65 10.34
CA GLN A 239 -7.50 41.09 9.92
C GLN A 239 -6.46 39.99 10.13
N GLY A 240 -6.41 39.40 11.33
CA GLY A 240 -5.48 38.32 11.66
C GLY A 240 -5.72 37.08 10.80
N LYS A 241 -6.98 36.69 10.56
CA LYS A 241 -7.32 35.52 9.76
C LYS A 241 -6.93 35.69 8.29
N ILE A 242 -7.20 36.86 7.69
CA ILE A 242 -6.84 37.16 6.30
C ILE A 242 -5.33 37.35 6.15
N ALA A 243 -4.64 37.95 7.12
CA ALA A 243 -3.19 38.14 7.08
C ALA A 243 -2.40 36.83 6.94
N GLN A 244 -2.94 35.69 7.42
CA GLN A 244 -2.32 34.38 7.25
C GLN A 244 -2.12 33.98 5.78
N ARG A 245 -2.89 34.56 4.84
CA ARG A 245 -2.73 34.31 3.39
C ARG A 245 -1.32 34.61 2.89
N ALA A 246 -0.60 35.54 3.52
CA ALA A 246 0.79 35.85 3.16
C ALA A 246 1.66 34.58 3.17
N PHE A 247 1.51 33.72 4.18
CA PHE A 247 2.25 32.47 4.26
C PHE A 247 1.77 31.41 3.25
N TYR A 248 0.45 31.28 3.05
CA TYR A 248 -0.10 30.30 2.11
C TYR A 248 0.18 30.66 0.64
N ASN A 249 0.35 31.95 0.32
CA ASN A 249 0.70 32.39 -1.02
C ASN A 249 2.12 31.98 -1.43
N GLU A 250 3.03 31.80 -0.47
CA GLU A 250 4.41 31.32 -0.71
C GLU A 250 4.47 29.79 -0.84
N LEU A 251 3.46 29.09 -0.31
CA LEU A 251 3.46 27.63 -0.19
C LEU A 251 3.69 26.89 -1.52
N PRO A 252 3.09 27.26 -2.67
CA PRO A 252 3.36 26.59 -3.93
C PRO A 252 4.83 26.58 -4.34
N GLY A 253 5.54 27.71 -4.17
CA GLY A 253 6.97 27.80 -4.51
C GLY A 253 7.85 27.00 -3.55
N ILE A 254 7.47 26.94 -2.27
CA ILE A 254 8.16 26.12 -1.26
C ILE A 254 7.99 24.62 -1.55
N VAL A 255 6.80 24.20 -1.98
CA VAL A 255 6.53 22.82 -2.43
C VAL A 255 7.43 22.45 -3.60
N ASP A 256 7.50 23.31 -4.62
CA ASP A 256 8.33 23.08 -5.81
C ASP A 256 9.82 22.96 -5.42
N HIS A 257 10.32 23.89 -4.60
CA HIS A 257 11.69 23.86 -4.10
C HIS A 257 12.00 22.59 -3.28
N ALA A 258 11.09 22.14 -2.42
CA ALA A 258 11.28 20.93 -1.63
C ALA A 258 11.44 19.69 -2.52
N PHE A 259 10.60 19.54 -3.56
CA PHE A 259 10.73 18.44 -4.51
C PHE A 259 12.00 18.52 -5.36
N ASP A 260 12.39 19.71 -5.81
CA ASP A 260 13.61 19.90 -6.59
C ASP A 260 14.87 19.55 -5.78
N GLU A 261 14.91 19.98 -4.51
CA GLU A 261 16.02 19.66 -3.61
C GLU A 261 16.06 18.15 -3.28
N PHE A 262 14.90 17.53 -3.09
CA PHE A 262 14.80 16.09 -2.91
C PHE A 262 15.36 15.33 -4.12
N TYR A 263 15.01 15.77 -5.34
CA TYR A 263 15.52 15.21 -6.58
C TYR A 263 17.03 15.38 -6.70
N ARG A 264 17.57 16.58 -6.39
CA ARG A 264 19.00 16.87 -6.42
C ARG A 264 19.80 15.90 -5.53
N LEU A 265 19.25 15.55 -4.37
CA LEU A 265 19.93 14.70 -3.40
C LEU A 265 19.78 13.21 -3.68
N THR A 266 18.63 12.79 -4.21
CA THR A 266 18.24 11.38 -4.24
C THR A 266 18.05 10.79 -5.64
N GLY A 267 17.92 11.64 -6.65
CA GLY A 267 17.53 11.26 -8.01
C GLY A 267 16.05 10.88 -8.16
N ARG A 268 15.26 10.91 -7.08
CA ARG A 268 13.81 10.62 -7.13
C ARG A 268 13.05 11.92 -7.33
N ARG A 269 12.39 12.05 -8.48
CA ARG A 269 11.67 13.25 -8.89
C ARG A 269 10.19 13.12 -8.56
N TYR A 270 9.66 14.15 -7.92
CA TYR A 270 8.24 14.28 -7.61
C TYR A 270 7.77 15.67 -8.05
N GLY A 271 6.46 15.87 -8.06
CA GLY A 271 5.82 17.16 -8.30
C GLY A 271 4.49 17.24 -7.56
N LYS A 272 3.74 18.32 -7.77
CA LYS A 272 2.38 18.44 -7.21
C LYS A 272 1.40 17.42 -7.80
N VAL A 273 1.59 17.09 -9.07
CA VAL A 273 0.90 16.05 -9.82
C VAL A 273 1.91 15.28 -10.64
N GLU A 274 1.57 14.06 -11.05
CA GLU A 274 2.33 13.27 -12.01
C GLU A 274 1.44 12.89 -13.19
N ALA A 275 1.86 13.32 -14.38
CA ALA A 275 1.25 12.97 -15.64
C ALA A 275 1.95 11.73 -16.22
N HIS A 276 1.18 10.69 -16.53
CA HIS A 276 1.68 9.49 -17.19
C HIS A 276 0.97 9.32 -18.55
N ASN A 277 1.74 9.45 -19.63
CA ASN A 277 1.26 9.34 -21.02
C ASN A 277 0.06 10.27 -21.34
N LEU A 278 0.08 11.53 -20.88
CA LEU A 278 -1.00 12.50 -21.11
C LEU A 278 -0.77 13.42 -22.32
N GLU A 279 0.44 13.46 -22.86
CA GLU A 279 0.83 14.38 -23.94
C GLU A 279 0.02 14.14 -25.23
N ASP A 280 -0.33 12.88 -25.51
CA ASP A 280 -1.11 12.47 -26.68
C ASP A 280 -2.43 11.76 -26.33
N ALA A 281 -2.82 11.76 -25.05
CA ALA A 281 -3.99 11.05 -24.56
C ALA A 281 -5.31 11.65 -25.08
N GLU A 282 -6.24 10.78 -25.44
CA GLU A 282 -7.63 11.16 -25.69
C GLU A 282 -8.50 11.06 -24.44
N TYR A 283 -8.15 10.14 -23.53
CA TYR A 283 -8.86 9.87 -22.29
C TYR A 283 -7.89 9.84 -21.11
N ALA A 284 -8.32 10.34 -19.96
CA ALA A 284 -7.51 10.32 -18.74
C ALA A 284 -8.23 9.71 -17.54
N ILE A 285 -7.49 9.00 -16.70
CA ILE A 285 -7.92 8.62 -15.35
C ILE A 285 -7.22 9.55 -14.36
N VAL A 286 -7.97 10.14 -13.43
CA VAL A 286 -7.44 10.99 -12.36
C VAL A 286 -7.68 10.32 -11.03
N ALA A 287 -6.63 10.16 -10.21
CA ALA A 287 -6.73 9.48 -8.92
C ALA A 287 -5.68 9.96 -7.90
N MET A 288 -5.93 9.65 -6.64
CA MET A 288 -4.99 9.80 -5.51
C MET A 288 -4.70 8.43 -4.89
N GLY A 289 -3.55 8.32 -4.22
CA GLY A 289 -3.15 7.09 -3.53
C GLY A 289 -2.98 5.90 -4.47
N THR A 290 -3.09 4.70 -3.92
CA THR A 290 -2.79 3.42 -4.60
C THR A 290 -3.62 3.18 -5.86
N THR A 291 -4.82 3.75 -5.95
CA THR A 291 -5.66 3.67 -7.15
C THR A 291 -4.95 4.24 -8.38
N ALA A 292 -4.14 5.29 -8.21
CA ALA A 292 -3.40 5.91 -9.31
C ALA A 292 -2.30 4.99 -9.86
N GLU A 293 -1.66 4.20 -9.00
CA GLU A 293 -0.62 3.25 -9.39
C GLU A 293 -1.20 2.08 -10.22
N THR A 294 -2.34 1.51 -9.81
CA THR A 294 -3.05 0.50 -10.62
C THR A 294 -3.56 1.08 -11.95
N ALA A 295 -3.99 2.34 -11.96
CA ALA A 295 -4.39 3.04 -13.18
C ALA A 295 -3.25 3.19 -14.17
N VAL A 296 -2.02 3.47 -13.71
CA VAL A 296 -0.83 3.56 -14.57
C VAL A 296 -0.58 2.24 -15.32
N ALA A 297 -0.58 1.11 -14.61
CA ALA A 297 -0.39 -0.21 -15.23
C ALA A 297 -1.50 -0.55 -16.23
N THR A 298 -2.75 -0.21 -15.90
CA THR A 298 -3.89 -0.44 -16.80
C THR A 298 -3.84 0.45 -18.03
N ALA A 299 -3.44 1.71 -17.88
CA ALA A 299 -3.27 2.63 -19.01
C ALA A 299 -2.18 2.13 -19.97
N ASP A 300 -1.04 1.63 -19.45
CA ASP A 300 0.02 1.04 -20.27
C ASP A 300 -0.48 -0.20 -21.04
N TYR A 301 -1.28 -1.06 -20.40
CA TYR A 301 -1.95 -2.17 -21.09
C TYR A 301 -2.87 -1.69 -22.20
N LEU A 302 -3.77 -0.72 -21.93
CA LEU A 302 -4.69 -0.19 -22.94
C LEU A 302 -3.96 0.50 -24.09
N ARG A 303 -2.84 1.17 -23.82
CA ARG A 303 -1.97 1.73 -24.86
C ARG A 303 -1.32 0.66 -25.72
N SER A 304 -0.95 -0.49 -25.15
CA SER A 304 -0.48 -1.65 -25.94
C SER A 304 -1.55 -2.19 -26.91
N GLN A 305 -2.83 -1.96 -26.60
CA GLN A 305 -3.97 -2.27 -27.46
C GLN A 305 -4.35 -1.11 -28.40
N GLY A 306 -3.53 -0.06 -28.49
CA GLY A 306 -3.74 1.09 -29.38
C GLY A 306 -4.65 2.19 -28.84
N LYS A 307 -5.13 2.11 -27.59
CA LYS A 307 -5.96 3.16 -26.98
C LYS A 307 -5.10 4.27 -26.39
N LYS A 308 -5.43 5.53 -26.67
CA LYS A 308 -4.70 6.71 -26.17
C LYS A 308 -5.21 7.13 -24.79
N VAL A 309 -4.79 6.38 -23.77
CA VAL A 309 -5.15 6.64 -22.37
C VAL A 309 -3.94 7.16 -21.61
N GLY A 310 -4.16 8.14 -20.74
CA GLY A 310 -3.17 8.61 -19.77
C GLY A 310 -3.72 8.62 -18.34
N VAL A 311 -2.85 8.91 -17.38
CA VAL A 311 -3.20 8.98 -15.94
C VAL A 311 -2.64 10.27 -15.34
N LEU A 312 -3.46 10.95 -14.54
CA LEU A 312 -3.02 12.05 -13.68
C LEU A 312 -3.07 11.59 -12.22
N SER A 313 -1.91 11.42 -11.61
CA SER A 313 -1.78 11.17 -10.17
C SER A 313 -1.69 12.50 -9.43
N VAL A 314 -2.51 12.71 -8.40
CA VAL A 314 -2.44 13.92 -7.57
C VAL A 314 -1.69 13.63 -6.27
N PHE A 315 -0.49 14.18 -6.13
CA PHE A 315 0.34 14.00 -4.93
C PHE A 315 0.06 15.07 -3.87
N ILE A 316 -0.11 16.33 -4.27
CA ILE A 316 -0.49 17.41 -3.36
C ILE A 316 -1.99 17.64 -3.53
N TYR A 317 -2.80 17.30 -2.53
CA TYR A 317 -4.22 17.64 -2.52
C TYR A 317 -4.45 19.05 -1.95
N ARG A 318 -3.64 19.46 -0.97
CA ARG A 318 -3.62 20.83 -0.42
C ARG A 318 -2.17 21.31 -0.29
N PRO A 319 -1.83 22.51 -0.77
CA PRO A 319 -2.66 23.44 -1.56
C PRO A 319 -2.99 22.84 -2.94
N PHE A 320 -4.24 22.96 -3.37
CA PHE A 320 -4.70 22.26 -4.58
C PHE A 320 -3.97 22.75 -5.85
N PRO A 321 -3.38 21.86 -6.67
CA PRO A 321 -2.56 22.22 -7.84
C PRO A 321 -3.44 22.51 -9.07
N ALA A 322 -4.29 23.52 -8.94
CA ALA A 322 -5.33 23.86 -9.90
C ALA A 322 -4.79 24.11 -11.31
N LYS A 323 -3.63 24.77 -11.42
CA LYS A 323 -3.04 25.16 -12.71
C LYS A 323 -2.45 23.94 -13.42
N GLU A 324 -1.73 23.11 -12.67
CA GLU A 324 -1.08 21.90 -13.16
C GLU A 324 -2.09 20.85 -13.59
N VAL A 325 -3.19 20.71 -12.83
CA VAL A 325 -4.32 19.84 -13.19
C VAL A 325 -4.97 20.27 -14.51
N VAL A 326 -5.30 21.55 -14.66
CA VAL A 326 -5.89 22.06 -15.90
C VAL A 326 -4.92 21.88 -17.06
N GLU A 327 -3.64 22.20 -16.87
CA GLU A 327 -2.63 22.06 -17.92
C GLU A 327 -2.52 20.61 -18.40
N ALA A 328 -2.50 19.65 -17.47
CA ALA A 328 -2.37 18.23 -17.79
C ALA A 328 -3.60 17.65 -18.50
N LEU A 329 -4.80 18.17 -18.23
CA LEU A 329 -6.06 17.60 -18.71
C LEU A 329 -6.71 18.39 -19.86
N LYS A 330 -6.34 19.64 -20.14
CA LYS A 330 -7.05 20.51 -21.10
C LYS A 330 -7.21 19.92 -22.51
N ASN A 331 -6.29 19.05 -22.93
CA ASN A 331 -6.25 18.52 -24.30
C ASN A 331 -7.02 17.20 -24.49
N VAL A 332 -7.43 16.53 -23.41
CA VAL A 332 -8.17 15.26 -23.52
C VAL A 332 -9.60 15.51 -24.00
N LYS A 333 -10.25 14.47 -24.53
CA LYS A 333 -11.69 14.49 -24.85
C LYS A 333 -12.53 14.37 -23.58
N ALA A 334 -12.11 13.48 -22.68
CA ALA A 334 -12.78 13.20 -21.42
C ALA A 334 -11.79 12.72 -20.35
N PHE A 335 -12.16 12.89 -19.09
CA PHE A 335 -11.45 12.30 -17.97
C PHE A 335 -12.43 11.74 -16.91
N SER A 336 -12.02 10.65 -16.27
CA SER A 336 -12.72 10.05 -15.14
C SER A 336 -11.94 10.29 -13.87
N VAL A 337 -12.58 10.86 -12.85
CA VAL A 337 -11.99 11.06 -11.52
C VAL A 337 -12.44 9.92 -10.62
N LEU A 338 -11.49 9.15 -10.09
CA LEU A 338 -11.76 8.04 -9.17
C LEU A 338 -11.43 8.46 -7.74
N GLU A 339 -12.46 8.48 -6.90
CA GLU A 339 -12.36 8.93 -5.52
C GLU A 339 -12.70 7.79 -4.54
N ARG A 340 -11.88 7.67 -3.49
CA ARG A 340 -12.10 6.71 -2.40
C ARG A 340 -12.98 7.27 -1.29
N VAL A 341 -14.02 7.97 -1.70
CA VAL A 341 -15.03 8.62 -0.87
C VAL A 341 -16.31 8.72 -1.68
N ASP A 342 -17.46 8.73 -1.00
CA ASP A 342 -18.75 9.03 -1.60
C ASP A 342 -19.51 10.00 -0.69
N CYS A 343 -19.86 11.17 -1.22
CA CYS A 343 -20.55 12.24 -0.52
C CYS A 343 -21.75 12.74 -1.34
N PRO A 344 -22.87 12.00 -1.36
CA PRO A 344 -24.00 12.28 -2.26
C PRO A 344 -24.72 13.62 -2.05
N THR A 345 -24.46 14.31 -0.93
CA THR A 345 -25.01 15.64 -0.65
C THR A 345 -24.18 16.78 -1.25
N MET A 346 -22.97 16.48 -1.76
CA MET A 346 -22.16 17.43 -2.51
C MET A 346 -22.58 17.46 -3.99
N VAL A 347 -22.19 18.52 -4.69
CA VAL A 347 -22.43 18.64 -6.15
C VAL A 347 -21.70 17.52 -6.90
N GLU A 348 -20.45 17.29 -6.51
CA GLU A 348 -19.61 16.16 -6.90
C GLU A 348 -18.73 15.80 -5.69
N ASN A 349 -18.05 14.66 -5.72
CA ASN A 349 -17.04 14.33 -4.71
C ASN A 349 -15.89 15.37 -4.71
N HIS A 350 -15.05 15.32 -3.67
CA HIS A 350 -14.14 16.39 -3.29
C HIS A 350 -13.12 16.75 -4.38
N LEU A 351 -12.38 15.76 -4.88
CA LEU A 351 -11.37 15.95 -5.92
C LEU A 351 -12.02 16.40 -7.23
N THR A 352 -13.14 15.78 -7.61
CA THR A 352 -13.92 16.15 -8.79
C THR A 352 -14.36 17.60 -8.72
N THR A 353 -14.87 18.05 -7.56
CA THR A 353 -15.28 19.44 -7.33
C THR A 353 -14.12 20.41 -7.52
N ASP A 354 -12.95 20.13 -6.94
CA ASP A 354 -11.77 20.99 -7.07
C ASP A 354 -11.24 21.05 -8.51
N ILE A 355 -11.29 19.93 -9.25
CA ILE A 355 -10.91 19.88 -10.66
C ILE A 355 -11.87 20.74 -11.50
N LEU A 356 -13.18 20.55 -11.35
CA LEU A 356 -14.19 21.31 -12.10
C LEU A 356 -14.13 22.80 -11.77
N ALA A 357 -13.92 23.18 -10.51
CA ALA A 357 -13.72 24.56 -10.10
C ALA A 357 -12.44 25.16 -10.72
N SER A 358 -11.38 24.36 -10.89
CA SER A 358 -10.14 24.77 -11.54
C SER A 358 -10.34 25.02 -13.04
N PHE A 359 -11.09 24.16 -13.72
CA PHE A 359 -11.50 24.38 -15.11
C PHE A 359 -12.39 25.60 -15.28
N ALA A 360 -13.34 25.83 -14.36
CA ALA A 360 -14.18 27.03 -14.39
C ALA A 360 -13.35 28.32 -14.26
N LYS A 361 -12.31 28.33 -13.40
CA LYS A 361 -11.36 29.44 -13.30
C LYS A 361 -10.57 29.66 -14.58
N ALA A 362 -10.07 28.60 -15.20
CA ALA A 362 -9.35 28.67 -16.47
C ALA A 362 -10.24 29.21 -17.60
N MET A 363 -11.48 28.72 -17.71
CA MET A 363 -12.49 29.20 -18.67
C MET A 363 -12.82 30.69 -18.45
N GLY A 364 -12.86 31.13 -17.19
CA GLY A 364 -13.06 32.53 -16.83
C GLY A 364 -11.83 33.43 -17.04
N GLY A 365 -10.70 32.90 -17.53
CA GLY A 365 -9.48 33.67 -17.77
C GLY A 365 -8.74 34.09 -16.49
N ALA A 366 -8.84 33.30 -15.41
CA ALA A 366 -8.15 33.60 -14.16
C ALA A 366 -6.62 33.66 -14.33
N GLU A 367 -5.97 34.58 -13.60
CA GLU A 367 -4.54 34.84 -13.76
C GLU A 367 -3.67 33.59 -13.55
N GLY A 368 -2.79 33.34 -14.52
CA GLY A 368 -1.84 32.23 -14.52
C GLY A 368 -2.46 30.85 -14.72
N PHE A 369 -3.76 30.74 -15.02
CA PHE A 369 -4.34 29.49 -15.53
C PHE A 369 -4.06 29.34 -17.03
N PRO A 370 -3.97 28.10 -17.55
CA PRO A 370 -3.92 27.86 -18.98
C PRO A 370 -5.13 28.42 -19.71
N THR A 371 -4.92 28.97 -20.90
CA THR A 371 -6.02 29.34 -21.80
C THR A 371 -6.68 28.09 -22.35
N ILE A 372 -7.99 27.98 -22.17
CA ILE A 372 -8.82 26.88 -22.68
C ILE A 372 -10.04 27.44 -23.42
N ASP A 373 -10.49 26.69 -24.41
CA ASP A 373 -11.68 26.96 -25.23
C ASP A 373 -12.87 26.08 -24.84
N ARG A 374 -12.61 24.95 -24.17
CA ARG A 374 -13.61 24.03 -23.64
C ARG A 374 -13.16 23.39 -22.33
N ILE A 375 -14.12 22.88 -21.57
CA ILE A 375 -13.88 21.97 -20.44
C ILE A 375 -14.08 20.54 -20.97
N PRO A 376 -13.09 19.63 -20.87
CA PRO A 376 -13.26 18.23 -21.25
C PRO A 376 -14.40 17.56 -20.46
N ALA A 377 -15.01 16.53 -21.03
CA ALA A 377 -16.08 15.81 -20.36
C ALA A 377 -15.56 15.12 -19.08
N CYS A 378 -16.11 15.52 -17.93
CA CYS A 378 -15.81 14.91 -16.63
C CYS A 378 -16.79 13.77 -16.32
N TYR A 379 -16.26 12.68 -15.76
CA TYR A 379 -17.01 11.57 -15.20
C TYR A 379 -16.52 11.31 -13.77
N ALA A 380 -17.44 11.22 -12.82
CA ALA A 380 -17.16 11.05 -11.40
C ALA A 380 -17.37 9.59 -11.00
N GLY A 381 -16.36 8.99 -10.38
CA GLY A 381 -16.37 7.60 -9.95
C GLY A 381 -16.11 7.47 -8.45
N ALA A 382 -17.01 6.82 -7.72
CA ALA A 382 -16.74 6.35 -6.36
C ALA A 382 -16.19 4.90 -6.41
N ALA A 383 -14.99 4.70 -5.90
CA ALA A 383 -14.25 3.45 -6.04
C ALA A 383 -13.36 3.15 -4.84
N GLY A 384 -13.28 1.88 -4.46
CA GLY A 384 -12.32 1.42 -3.45
C GLY A 384 -12.62 1.78 -2.00
N LEU A 385 -13.85 2.25 -1.71
CA LEU A 385 -14.28 2.56 -0.35
C LEU A 385 -14.15 1.33 0.55
N GLY A 386 -13.50 1.49 1.69
CA GLY A 386 -13.27 0.38 2.64
C GLY A 386 -12.34 -0.71 2.08
N SER A 387 -11.34 -0.33 1.28
CA SER A 387 -10.47 -1.24 0.50
C SER A 387 -11.21 -2.27 -0.35
N ARG A 388 -12.41 -1.94 -0.86
CA ARG A 388 -13.00 -2.71 -1.95
C ARG A 388 -12.03 -2.70 -3.15
N ASP A 389 -11.88 -3.83 -3.83
CA ASP A 389 -10.87 -3.93 -4.88
C ASP A 389 -11.20 -3.04 -6.10
N VAL A 390 -10.19 -2.31 -6.58
CA VAL A 390 -10.19 -1.60 -7.87
C VAL A 390 -9.20 -2.30 -8.78
N THR A 391 -9.69 -3.24 -9.57
CA THR A 391 -8.86 -4.09 -10.43
C THR A 391 -8.59 -3.41 -11.78
N PRO A 392 -7.60 -3.89 -12.54
CA PRO A 392 -7.41 -3.49 -13.93
C PRO A 392 -8.69 -3.60 -14.76
N GLY A 393 -9.48 -4.68 -14.61
CA GLY A 393 -10.76 -4.85 -15.30
C GLY A 393 -11.77 -3.74 -15.01
N HIS A 394 -11.85 -3.29 -13.76
CA HIS A 394 -12.67 -2.11 -13.41
C HIS A 394 -12.20 -0.85 -14.15
N LEU A 395 -10.88 -0.63 -14.23
CA LEU A 395 -10.30 0.55 -14.87
C LEU A 395 -10.46 0.51 -16.40
N VAL A 396 -10.43 -0.68 -17.01
CA VAL A 396 -10.83 -0.86 -18.43
C VAL A 396 -12.28 -0.42 -18.63
N ALA A 397 -13.20 -0.84 -17.75
CA ALA A 397 -14.61 -0.43 -17.82
C ALA A 397 -14.79 1.09 -17.65
N VAL A 398 -13.97 1.74 -16.81
CA VAL A 398 -13.96 3.20 -16.65
C VAL A 398 -13.59 3.91 -17.95
N VAL A 399 -12.58 3.41 -18.68
CA VAL A 399 -12.19 3.98 -19.98
C VAL A 399 -13.29 3.76 -21.02
N LYS A 400 -13.86 2.56 -21.08
CA LYS A 400 -14.98 2.24 -21.98
C LYS A 400 -16.18 3.17 -21.75
N ASN A 401 -16.52 3.45 -20.48
CA ASN A 401 -17.59 4.38 -20.12
C ASN A 401 -17.34 5.80 -20.67
N MET A 402 -16.09 6.27 -20.71
CA MET A 402 -15.76 7.56 -21.35
C MET A 402 -15.86 7.51 -22.87
N GLU A 403 -15.40 6.42 -23.50
CA GLU A 403 -15.47 6.22 -24.96
C GLU A 403 -16.92 6.22 -25.47
N GLU A 404 -17.82 5.60 -24.71
CA GLU A 404 -19.24 5.46 -25.05
C GLU A 404 -20.10 6.67 -24.60
N ASN A 405 -19.48 7.67 -23.95
CA ASN A 405 -20.18 8.80 -23.34
C ASN A 405 -21.30 8.34 -22.38
N GLY A 406 -20.96 7.37 -21.52
CA GLY A 406 -21.87 6.66 -20.64
C GLY A 406 -22.25 7.42 -19.36
N LYS A 407 -22.27 6.71 -18.23
CA LYS A 407 -22.76 7.24 -16.94
C LYS A 407 -21.83 8.32 -16.42
N ARG A 408 -22.36 9.53 -16.17
CA ARG A 408 -21.61 10.67 -15.62
C ARG A 408 -21.12 10.43 -14.20
N PHE A 409 -21.98 9.88 -13.35
CA PHE A 409 -21.61 9.31 -12.06
C PHE A 409 -21.64 7.79 -12.15
N PHE A 410 -20.62 7.13 -11.62
CA PHE A 410 -20.55 5.67 -11.63
C PHE A 410 -19.86 5.12 -10.39
N THR A 411 -20.01 3.81 -10.18
CA THR A 411 -19.25 3.04 -9.18
C THR A 411 -18.54 1.87 -9.86
N VAL A 412 -17.59 1.23 -9.17
CA VAL A 412 -16.94 -0.02 -9.63
C VAL A 412 -16.85 -1.02 -8.49
N GLY A 413 -16.81 -2.31 -8.82
CA GLY A 413 -16.59 -3.39 -7.84
C GLY A 413 -17.77 -3.69 -6.92
N ILE A 414 -18.97 -3.17 -7.19
CA ILE A 414 -20.19 -3.44 -6.42
C ILE A 414 -21.35 -3.79 -7.34
N ASP A 415 -22.36 -4.49 -6.80
CA ASP A 415 -23.64 -4.71 -7.47
C ASP A 415 -24.58 -3.53 -7.17
N HIS A 416 -24.67 -2.59 -8.10
CA HIS A 416 -25.49 -1.39 -7.97
C HIS A 416 -25.83 -0.82 -9.35
N ASP A 417 -26.93 -0.09 -9.48
CA ASP A 417 -27.37 0.51 -10.74
C ASP A 417 -26.36 1.52 -11.32
N SER A 418 -25.53 2.14 -10.48
CA SER A 418 -24.44 3.03 -10.94
C SER A 418 -23.19 2.27 -11.38
N ALA A 419 -23.08 0.97 -11.11
CA ALA A 419 -21.85 0.23 -11.33
C ALA A 419 -21.52 0.10 -12.82
N LEU A 420 -20.22 0.16 -13.13
CA LEU A 420 -19.69 -0.26 -14.42
C LEU A 420 -19.30 -1.73 -14.33
N LYS A 421 -19.68 -2.50 -15.36
CA LYS A 421 -19.39 -3.93 -15.42
C LYS A 421 -18.01 -4.13 -16.05
N ALA A 422 -17.11 -4.81 -15.34
CA ALA A 422 -15.89 -5.34 -15.94
C ALA A 422 -16.25 -6.53 -16.85
N GLU A 423 -15.84 -6.45 -18.12
CA GLU A 423 -16.05 -7.52 -19.12
C GLU A 423 -14.82 -8.42 -19.23
N GLU A 424 -13.65 -7.89 -18.89
CA GLU A 424 -12.37 -8.57 -18.91
C GLU A 424 -11.54 -8.20 -17.67
N GLU A 425 -10.56 -9.03 -17.35
CA GLU A 425 -9.62 -8.79 -16.26
C GLU A 425 -8.19 -9.03 -16.80
N PRO A 426 -7.55 -8.00 -17.36
CA PRO A 426 -6.26 -8.16 -18.03
C PRO A 426 -5.13 -8.40 -17.03
N ASP A 427 -4.14 -9.20 -17.43
CA ASP A 427 -2.89 -9.33 -16.68
C ASP A 427 -1.99 -8.13 -16.97
N VAL A 428 -1.92 -7.21 -16.01
CA VAL A 428 -1.06 -6.02 -16.08
C VAL A 428 0.22 -6.18 -15.25
N ARG A 429 0.50 -7.39 -14.75
CA ARG A 429 1.74 -7.64 -14.02
C ARG A 429 2.92 -7.53 -14.99
N PRO A 430 4.08 -7.02 -14.54
CA PRO A 430 5.27 -7.02 -15.39
C PRO A 430 5.65 -8.43 -15.87
N SER A 431 6.28 -8.49 -17.04
CA SER A 431 6.75 -9.77 -17.59
C SER A 431 7.70 -10.50 -16.62
N GLY A 432 7.48 -11.80 -16.46
CA GLY A 432 8.26 -12.63 -15.52
C GLY A 432 7.81 -12.52 -14.06
N SER A 433 6.71 -11.82 -13.79
CA SER A 433 6.07 -11.83 -12.47
C SER A 433 5.65 -13.24 -12.05
N PHE A 434 5.64 -13.46 -10.75
CA PHE A 434 5.13 -14.66 -10.11
C PHE A 434 4.28 -14.28 -8.90
N SER A 435 3.06 -14.77 -8.86
CA SER A 435 2.05 -14.38 -7.88
C SER A 435 1.58 -15.57 -7.06
N ILE A 436 1.41 -15.34 -5.76
CA ILE A 436 0.99 -16.33 -4.77
C ILE A 436 -0.28 -15.84 -4.11
N ARG A 437 -1.29 -16.70 -4.07
CA ARG A 437 -2.46 -16.53 -3.20
C ARG A 437 -2.53 -17.72 -2.25
N GLY A 438 -2.05 -17.50 -1.04
CA GLY A 438 -2.12 -18.49 0.02
C GLY A 438 -3.46 -18.44 0.73
N HIS A 439 -4.10 -19.60 0.89
CA HIS A 439 -5.29 -19.79 1.71
C HIS A 439 -4.90 -20.49 3.01
N SER A 440 -5.29 -19.90 4.13
CA SER A 440 -4.94 -20.39 5.46
C SER A 440 -6.03 -20.03 6.46
N VAL A 441 -5.84 -20.41 7.72
CA VAL A 441 -6.71 -20.02 8.83
C VAL A 441 -6.03 -19.01 9.75
N GLY A 442 -6.80 -18.03 10.24
CA GLY A 442 -6.35 -17.05 11.21
C GLY A 442 -5.73 -17.72 12.44
N GLY A 443 -4.45 -17.45 12.69
CA GLY A 443 -3.68 -18.05 13.78
C GLY A 443 -2.62 -19.07 13.36
N TYR A 444 -2.60 -19.51 12.09
CA TYR A 444 -1.64 -20.48 11.53
C TYR A 444 -0.32 -19.83 11.07
N GLY A 445 -0.13 -18.53 11.28
CA GLY A 445 1.13 -17.84 10.96
C GLY A 445 1.33 -17.47 9.49
N SER A 446 0.31 -17.60 8.64
CA SER A 446 0.35 -17.31 7.19
C SER A 446 0.94 -15.95 6.85
N VAL A 447 0.57 -14.89 7.58
CA VAL A 447 1.11 -13.54 7.37
C VAL A 447 2.63 -13.54 7.53
N THR A 448 3.15 -14.10 8.64
CA THR A 448 4.61 -14.18 8.87
C THR A 448 5.29 -15.02 7.79
N THR A 449 4.71 -16.17 7.43
CA THR A 449 5.22 -17.00 6.34
C THR A 449 5.32 -16.21 5.04
N ASN A 450 4.28 -15.48 4.67
CA ASN A 450 4.27 -14.67 3.45
C ASN A 450 5.38 -13.59 3.47
N LYS A 451 5.60 -12.94 4.62
CA LYS A 451 6.72 -11.99 4.80
C LYS A 451 8.10 -12.66 4.63
N VAL A 452 8.25 -13.89 5.13
CA VAL A 452 9.49 -14.66 5.02
C VAL A 452 9.72 -15.11 3.57
N ILE A 453 8.70 -15.59 2.85
CA ILE A 453 8.80 -15.91 1.41
C ILE A 453 9.23 -14.67 0.63
N ALA A 454 8.59 -13.51 0.86
CA ALA A 454 8.96 -12.26 0.21
C ALA A 454 10.45 -11.91 0.47
N THR A 455 10.90 -12.03 1.71
CA THR A 455 12.31 -11.78 2.06
C THR A 455 13.26 -12.76 1.37
N MET A 456 12.91 -14.05 1.29
CA MET A 456 13.71 -15.05 0.56
C MET A 456 13.79 -14.73 -0.94
N MET A 457 12.67 -14.35 -1.55
CA MET A 457 12.63 -13.97 -2.98
C MET A 457 13.52 -12.76 -3.27
N GLY A 458 13.52 -11.76 -2.38
CA GLY A 458 14.40 -10.60 -2.50
C GLY A 458 15.87 -10.89 -2.22
N GLU A 459 16.18 -11.51 -1.08
CA GLU A 459 17.57 -11.66 -0.62
C GLU A 459 18.32 -12.81 -1.32
N ILE A 460 17.64 -13.88 -1.72
CA ILE A 460 18.26 -15.06 -2.36
C ILE A 460 18.29 -14.90 -3.88
N PHE A 461 17.18 -14.45 -4.46
CA PHE A 461 16.98 -14.45 -5.91
C PHE A 461 16.98 -13.05 -6.53
N GLY A 462 17.07 -11.97 -5.74
CA GLY A 462 17.14 -10.60 -6.24
C GLY A 462 15.82 -10.05 -6.76
N PHE A 463 14.69 -10.70 -6.47
CA PHE A 463 13.38 -10.25 -6.93
C PHE A 463 12.93 -9.01 -6.16
N ARG A 464 12.17 -8.16 -6.83
CA ARG A 464 11.32 -7.20 -6.14
C ARG A 464 10.03 -7.87 -5.72
N VAL A 465 9.48 -7.43 -4.59
CA VAL A 465 8.38 -8.08 -3.90
C VAL A 465 7.31 -7.07 -3.53
N GLN A 466 6.06 -7.53 -3.57
CA GLN A 466 4.92 -6.86 -2.99
C GLN A 466 4.10 -7.90 -2.22
N ALA A 467 3.98 -7.76 -0.91
CA ALA A 467 3.26 -8.70 -0.06
C ALA A 467 2.13 -7.99 0.68
N ALA A 468 0.89 -8.34 0.37
CA ALA A 468 -0.31 -7.75 0.95
C ALA A 468 -1.08 -8.82 1.75
N PRO A 469 -0.98 -8.84 3.09
CA PRO A 469 -1.84 -9.68 3.90
C PRO A 469 -3.27 -9.10 3.95
N LYS A 470 -4.31 -9.92 3.67
CA LYS A 470 -5.69 -9.54 3.99
C LYS A 470 -6.02 -9.92 5.43
N TYR A 471 -6.55 -8.95 6.17
CA TYR A 471 -7.04 -9.13 7.54
C TYR A 471 -8.56 -9.07 7.54
N GLY A 472 -9.21 -10.09 8.11
CA GLY A 472 -10.62 -10.02 8.50
C GLY A 472 -10.79 -9.33 9.86
N SER A 473 -12.04 -9.12 10.28
CA SER A 473 -12.38 -8.60 11.61
C SER A 473 -12.04 -9.58 12.75
N GLU A 474 -11.85 -10.85 12.43
CA GLU A 474 -11.76 -11.93 13.39
C GLU A 474 -10.32 -12.20 13.82
N LYS A 475 -10.14 -12.39 15.13
CA LYS A 475 -8.79 -12.57 15.71
C LYS A 475 -8.15 -13.92 15.33
N LYS A 476 -8.93 -15.00 15.20
CA LYS A 476 -8.48 -16.37 14.88
C LYS A 476 -9.64 -17.21 14.31
N GLY A 477 -9.30 -18.28 13.59
CA GLY A 477 -10.22 -19.38 13.27
C GLY A 477 -11.01 -19.25 11.97
N LEU A 478 -11.07 -18.07 11.35
CA LEU A 478 -11.65 -17.90 10.01
C LEU A 478 -10.60 -18.02 8.90
N PRO A 479 -11.02 -18.36 7.67
CA PRO A 479 -10.18 -18.30 6.49
C PRO A 479 -9.49 -16.94 6.33
N THR A 480 -8.25 -16.95 5.87
CA THR A 480 -7.44 -15.77 5.58
C THR A 480 -6.63 -16.01 4.32
N ASN A 481 -6.62 -14.98 3.46
CA ASN A 481 -5.84 -14.97 2.23
C ASN A 481 -4.62 -14.09 2.41
N THR A 482 -3.48 -14.56 1.91
CA THR A 482 -2.26 -13.76 1.80
C THR A 482 -1.83 -13.68 0.36
N TYR A 483 -1.49 -12.47 -0.08
CA TYR A 483 -1.05 -12.21 -1.44
C TYR A 483 0.44 -11.86 -1.44
N LEU A 484 1.18 -12.44 -2.38
CA LEU A 484 2.57 -12.08 -2.66
C LEU A 484 2.77 -12.08 -4.17
N SER A 485 3.23 -10.96 -4.69
CA SER A 485 3.73 -10.88 -6.06
C SER A 485 5.21 -10.58 -6.03
N VAL A 486 5.95 -11.22 -6.92
CA VAL A 486 7.38 -10.99 -7.10
C VAL A 486 7.68 -10.76 -8.58
N VAL A 487 8.70 -9.96 -8.86
CA VAL A 487 9.11 -9.65 -10.22
C VAL A 487 10.64 -9.55 -10.28
N PRO A 488 11.31 -10.10 -11.31
CA PRO A 488 12.77 -9.98 -11.42
C PRO A 488 13.21 -8.54 -11.67
N GLU A 489 12.47 -7.79 -12.49
CA GLU A 489 12.77 -6.40 -12.86
C GLU A 489 11.49 -5.55 -12.97
N GLY A 490 11.61 -4.22 -12.83
CA GLY A 490 10.45 -3.31 -12.89
C GLY A 490 9.78 -3.09 -11.54
N LYS A 491 8.50 -2.74 -11.52
CA LYS A 491 7.74 -2.49 -10.27
C LYS A 491 6.36 -3.14 -10.39
N ILE A 492 5.89 -3.74 -9.30
CA ILE A 492 4.51 -4.23 -9.20
C ILE A 492 3.65 -3.02 -8.86
N MET A 493 2.68 -2.73 -9.72
CA MET A 493 1.88 -1.50 -9.67
C MET A 493 0.41 -1.76 -9.30
N THR A 494 0.05 -3.00 -8.98
CA THR A 494 -1.33 -3.40 -8.70
C THR A 494 -1.60 -3.46 -7.21
N HIS A 495 -2.57 -2.68 -6.73
CA HIS A 495 -2.98 -2.63 -5.32
C HIS A 495 -4.39 -3.18 -5.11
N CYS A 496 -4.60 -4.43 -5.53
CA CYS A 496 -5.88 -5.14 -5.42
C CYS A 496 -5.61 -6.63 -5.21
N GLU A 497 -6.67 -7.40 -4.97
CA GLU A 497 -6.56 -8.86 -5.04
C GLU A 497 -6.00 -9.34 -6.37
N LEU A 498 -5.18 -10.40 -6.27
CA LEU A 498 -4.55 -11.02 -7.43
C LEU A 498 -5.60 -11.80 -8.23
N GLN A 499 -5.85 -11.32 -9.44
CA GLN A 499 -6.73 -11.96 -10.42
C GLN A 499 -5.98 -13.02 -11.25
N GLN A 500 -4.65 -12.95 -11.27
CA GLN A 500 -3.76 -13.91 -11.88
C GLN A 500 -2.75 -14.41 -10.85
N VAL A 501 -2.70 -15.73 -10.64
CA VAL A 501 -1.81 -16.37 -9.66
C VAL A 501 -1.11 -17.58 -10.26
N ASP A 502 0.12 -17.81 -9.83
CA ASP A 502 1.00 -18.88 -10.31
C ASP A 502 1.15 -20.00 -9.27
N PHE A 503 0.97 -19.67 -7.98
CA PHE A 503 1.02 -20.63 -6.88
C PHE A 503 -0.09 -20.42 -5.87
N VAL A 504 -0.82 -21.49 -5.56
CA VAL A 504 -1.91 -21.50 -4.57
C VAL A 504 -1.61 -22.54 -3.49
N PRO A 505 -1.00 -22.13 -2.35
CA PRO A 505 -0.86 -22.99 -1.19
C PRO A 505 -2.14 -22.98 -0.34
N LEU A 506 -2.64 -24.18 -0.02
CA LEU A 506 -3.82 -24.45 0.78
C LEU A 506 -3.40 -25.10 2.10
N MET A 507 -3.36 -24.31 3.17
CA MET A 507 -3.01 -24.83 4.50
C MET A 507 -4.20 -25.47 5.22
N ASP A 508 -5.40 -25.32 4.68
CA ASP A 508 -6.63 -25.94 5.16
C ASP A 508 -7.43 -26.50 3.96
N PRO A 509 -7.52 -27.83 3.80
CA PRO A 509 -8.27 -28.47 2.72
C PRO A 509 -9.76 -28.12 2.68
N THR A 510 -10.35 -27.65 3.78
CA THR A 510 -11.77 -27.27 3.80
C THR A 510 -12.09 -26.12 2.82
N THR A 511 -11.06 -25.37 2.42
CA THR A 511 -11.11 -24.32 1.39
C THR A 511 -11.77 -24.79 0.09
N TRP A 512 -11.60 -26.07 -0.29
CA TRP A 512 -12.24 -26.65 -1.49
C TRP A 512 -13.77 -26.61 -1.46
N PHE A 513 -14.36 -26.63 -0.26
CA PHE A 513 -15.80 -26.68 -0.04
C PHE A 513 -16.37 -25.31 0.34
N MET A 514 -15.55 -24.42 0.90
CA MET A 514 -15.98 -23.06 1.27
C MET A 514 -15.96 -22.07 0.09
N GLY A 515 -15.09 -22.27 -0.90
CA GLY A 515 -15.00 -21.39 -2.06
C GLY A 515 -14.35 -22.06 -3.27
N ASN A 516 -13.70 -21.26 -4.12
CA ASN A 516 -12.98 -21.75 -5.30
C ASN A 516 -11.53 -21.24 -5.33
N PRO A 517 -10.56 -22.04 -4.84
CA PRO A 517 -9.18 -21.56 -4.70
C PRO A 517 -8.42 -21.48 -6.02
N LEU A 518 -9.00 -22.01 -7.11
CA LEU A 518 -8.39 -22.08 -8.43
C LEU A 518 -8.71 -20.88 -9.32
N VAL A 519 -9.60 -19.97 -8.90
CA VAL A 519 -9.96 -18.78 -9.70
C VAL A 519 -8.73 -17.92 -9.97
N GLY A 520 -8.37 -17.71 -11.23
CA GLY A 520 -7.20 -16.93 -11.62
C GLY A 520 -5.88 -17.69 -11.66
N LEU A 521 -5.87 -18.99 -11.31
CA LEU A 521 -4.68 -19.82 -11.46
C LEU A 521 -4.32 -19.94 -12.94
N GLN A 522 -3.07 -19.62 -13.26
CA GLN A 522 -2.57 -19.66 -14.63
C GLN A 522 -2.38 -21.09 -15.13
N GLU A 523 -2.38 -21.26 -16.46
CA GLU A 523 -2.05 -22.52 -17.13
C GLU A 523 -0.68 -23.05 -16.65
N GLY A 524 -0.61 -24.33 -16.28
CA GLY A 524 0.63 -24.90 -15.71
C GLY A 524 0.95 -24.42 -14.29
N GLY A 525 0.03 -23.70 -13.65
CA GLY A 525 0.17 -23.19 -12.29
C GLY A 525 0.33 -24.30 -11.25
N ILE A 526 0.72 -23.91 -10.04
CA ILE A 526 1.06 -24.85 -8.96
C ILE A 526 0.01 -24.75 -7.85
N VAL A 527 -0.50 -25.89 -7.41
CA VAL A 527 -1.32 -26.00 -6.20
C VAL A 527 -0.56 -26.84 -5.19
N PHE A 528 -0.50 -26.36 -3.95
CA PHE A 528 -0.02 -27.13 -2.81
C PHE A 528 -1.14 -27.30 -1.80
N GLN A 529 -1.28 -28.48 -1.21
CA GLN A 529 -2.25 -28.74 -0.14
C GLN A 529 -1.58 -29.41 1.06
N HIS A 530 -1.84 -28.88 2.26
CA HIS A 530 -1.64 -29.66 3.48
C HIS A 530 -2.56 -30.90 3.46
N THR A 531 -2.01 -32.09 3.67
CA THR A 531 -2.78 -33.34 3.68
C THR A 531 -2.21 -34.36 4.64
N ASP A 532 -3.05 -35.21 5.22
CA ASP A 532 -2.67 -36.43 5.95
C ASP A 532 -2.63 -37.67 5.03
N ALA A 533 -2.91 -37.51 3.73
CA ALA A 533 -2.81 -38.58 2.74
C ALA A 533 -1.37 -39.09 2.65
N THR A 534 -1.23 -40.42 2.68
CA THR A 534 0.10 -41.08 2.68
C THR A 534 0.65 -41.32 1.29
N ASN A 535 -0.15 -41.13 0.24
CA ASN A 535 0.25 -41.30 -1.15
C ASN A 535 -0.51 -40.33 -2.08
N ALA A 536 0.01 -40.19 -3.30
CA ALA A 536 -0.51 -39.26 -4.31
C ALA A 536 -1.93 -39.57 -4.81
N GLN A 537 -2.32 -40.85 -4.84
CA GLN A 537 -3.64 -41.26 -5.29
C GLN A 537 -4.71 -40.83 -4.28
N ASP A 538 -4.49 -41.09 -2.99
CA ASP A 538 -5.40 -40.68 -1.92
C ASP A 538 -5.58 -39.15 -1.87
N LEU A 539 -4.49 -38.40 -2.07
CA LEU A 539 -4.56 -36.94 -2.17
C LEU A 539 -5.41 -36.48 -3.35
N TRP A 540 -5.21 -37.07 -4.54
CA TRP A 540 -6.03 -36.77 -5.72
C TRP A 540 -7.50 -37.11 -5.46
N ASP A 541 -7.77 -38.26 -4.84
CA ASP A 541 -9.12 -38.73 -4.58
C ASP A 541 -9.89 -37.88 -3.57
N SER A 542 -9.17 -37.16 -2.69
CA SER A 542 -9.76 -36.20 -1.75
C SER A 542 -10.38 -34.95 -2.41
N LEU A 543 -10.03 -34.66 -3.66
CA LEU A 543 -10.46 -33.44 -4.34
C LEU A 543 -11.91 -33.53 -4.87
N PRO A 544 -12.67 -32.42 -4.83
CA PRO A 544 -13.95 -32.34 -5.52
C PRO A 544 -13.79 -32.43 -7.05
N SER A 545 -14.85 -32.89 -7.72
CA SER A 545 -14.99 -33.03 -9.18
C SER A 545 -14.50 -31.78 -9.95
N TYR A 546 -14.97 -30.58 -9.55
CA TYR A 546 -14.62 -29.33 -10.22
C TYR A 546 -13.11 -29.04 -10.20
N ALA A 547 -12.44 -29.36 -9.08
CA ALA A 547 -11.01 -29.12 -8.92
C ALA A 547 -10.22 -30.12 -9.77
N LYS A 548 -10.62 -31.40 -9.77
CA LYS A 548 -10.04 -32.43 -10.63
C LYS A 548 -10.12 -32.03 -12.10
N TYR A 549 -11.30 -31.59 -12.56
CA TYR A 549 -11.50 -31.10 -13.92
C TYR A 549 -10.58 -29.93 -14.26
N PHE A 550 -10.60 -28.85 -13.47
CA PHE A 550 -9.80 -27.66 -13.77
C PHE A 550 -8.30 -27.99 -13.79
N MET A 551 -7.82 -28.71 -12.79
CA MET A 551 -6.40 -29.03 -12.66
C MET A 551 -5.92 -29.96 -13.77
N HIS A 552 -6.75 -30.90 -14.19
CA HIS A 552 -6.50 -31.74 -15.35
C HIS A 552 -6.43 -30.90 -16.63
N GLU A 553 -7.45 -30.09 -16.92
CA GLU A 553 -7.56 -29.31 -18.16
C GLU A 553 -6.42 -28.28 -18.30
N HIS A 554 -6.06 -27.62 -17.20
CA HIS A 554 -5.10 -26.52 -17.17
C HIS A 554 -3.66 -26.93 -16.81
N ASN A 555 -3.34 -28.22 -16.96
CA ASN A 555 -2.01 -28.77 -16.70
C ASN A 555 -1.41 -28.37 -15.33
N VAL A 556 -2.26 -28.26 -14.31
CA VAL A 556 -1.85 -27.80 -12.98
C VAL A 556 -0.94 -28.83 -12.33
N ARG A 557 0.15 -28.36 -11.72
CA ARG A 557 1.06 -29.18 -10.92
C ARG A 557 0.57 -29.23 -9.49
N PHE A 558 0.21 -30.42 -9.00
CA PHE A 558 -0.40 -30.58 -7.69
C PHE A 558 0.51 -31.32 -6.72
N TRP A 559 0.69 -30.73 -5.54
CA TRP A 559 1.62 -31.20 -4.51
C TRP A 559 0.95 -31.29 -3.15
N GLY A 560 1.42 -32.22 -2.32
CA GLY A 560 0.97 -32.31 -0.93
C GLY A 560 2.01 -32.83 0.02
N VAL A 561 1.82 -32.51 1.30
CA VAL A 561 2.57 -33.07 2.42
C VAL A 561 1.81 -32.86 3.74
N ASP A 562 2.04 -33.73 4.72
CA ASP A 562 1.56 -33.52 6.09
C ASP A 562 2.41 -32.48 6.81
N THR A 563 2.01 -31.21 6.68
CA THR A 563 2.66 -30.08 7.33
C THR A 563 2.53 -30.13 8.86
N ILE A 564 1.51 -30.79 9.41
CA ILE A 564 1.31 -30.91 10.86
C ILE A 564 2.26 -31.95 11.44
N ASP A 565 2.41 -33.09 10.78
CA ASP A 565 3.37 -34.12 11.18
C ASP A 565 4.81 -33.58 11.19
N ILE A 566 5.22 -32.95 10.08
CA ILE A 566 6.55 -32.31 10.00
C ILE A 566 6.72 -31.23 11.09
N ALA A 567 5.68 -30.44 11.35
CA ALA A 567 5.69 -29.44 12.40
C ALA A 567 5.86 -30.05 13.80
N ARG A 568 5.21 -31.18 14.10
CA ARG A 568 5.36 -31.90 15.39
C ARG A 568 6.77 -32.45 15.57
N GLU A 569 7.38 -32.95 14.51
CA GLU A 569 8.74 -33.49 14.56
C GLU A 569 9.82 -32.41 14.66
N SER A 570 9.56 -31.20 14.17
CA SER A 570 10.56 -30.13 14.04
C SER A 570 10.43 -29.04 15.13
N CYS A 571 9.22 -28.78 15.62
CA CYS A 571 8.96 -27.71 16.60
C CYS A 571 9.25 -28.18 18.04
N LEU A 572 10.51 -28.50 18.31
CA LEU A 572 10.96 -29.10 19.59
C LEU A 572 11.13 -28.08 20.73
N SER A 573 11.17 -26.79 20.41
CA SER A 573 11.34 -25.72 21.40
C SER A 573 10.06 -25.26 22.06
N ASP A 574 8.92 -25.29 21.34
CA ASP A 574 7.63 -24.82 21.86
C ASP A 574 6.46 -25.52 21.13
N PRO A 575 5.90 -26.59 21.72
CA PRO A 575 4.77 -27.32 21.12
C PRO A 575 3.53 -26.46 20.87
N SER A 576 3.36 -25.33 21.55
CA SER A 576 2.22 -24.43 21.31
C SER A 576 2.26 -23.77 19.93
N LEU A 577 3.42 -23.82 19.26
CA LEU A 577 3.62 -23.23 17.94
C LEU A 577 3.42 -24.22 16.79
N ILE A 578 3.15 -25.51 17.03
CA ILE A 578 3.00 -26.54 15.99
C ILE A 578 2.05 -26.07 14.88
N GLN A 579 0.90 -25.50 15.24
CA GLN A 579 -0.07 -25.00 14.26
C GLN A 579 0.51 -23.90 13.35
N ARG A 580 1.32 -23.00 13.93
CA ARG A 580 2.00 -21.92 13.21
C ARG A 580 3.20 -22.40 12.41
N PHE A 581 3.83 -23.48 12.87
CA PHE A 581 5.02 -24.06 12.27
C PHE A 581 4.74 -24.68 10.90
N GLN A 582 3.50 -25.01 10.58
CA GLN A 582 3.10 -25.42 9.23
C GLN A 582 3.49 -24.39 8.17
N GLY A 583 3.41 -23.10 8.51
CA GLY A 583 3.86 -22.03 7.64
C GLY A 583 5.37 -22.03 7.39
N VAL A 584 6.17 -22.63 8.27
CA VAL A 584 7.62 -22.83 8.08
C VAL A 584 7.88 -24.01 7.15
N VAL A 585 7.09 -25.09 7.29
CA VAL A 585 7.13 -26.24 6.36
C VAL A 585 6.81 -25.78 4.93
N LEU A 586 5.82 -24.90 4.78
CA LEU A 586 5.46 -24.30 3.48
C LEU A 586 6.65 -23.57 2.81
N LEU A 587 7.59 -23.01 3.56
CA LEU A 587 8.79 -22.38 2.96
C LEU A 587 9.65 -23.42 2.22
N GLY A 588 9.82 -24.61 2.81
CA GLY A 588 10.56 -25.71 2.20
C GLY A 588 9.85 -26.23 0.95
N VAL A 589 8.54 -26.43 1.06
CA VAL A 589 7.67 -26.79 -0.07
C VAL A 589 7.80 -25.77 -1.20
N PHE A 590 7.67 -24.48 -0.89
CA PHE A 590 7.78 -23.39 -1.85
C PHE A 590 9.10 -23.45 -2.61
N LEU A 591 10.22 -23.63 -1.91
CA LEU A 591 11.54 -23.75 -2.53
C LEU A 591 11.68 -24.99 -3.44
N ARG A 592 10.95 -26.07 -3.15
CA ARG A 592 10.98 -27.31 -3.94
C ARG A 592 10.13 -27.24 -5.19
N VAL A 593 8.91 -26.70 -5.08
CA VAL A 593 7.89 -26.81 -6.14
C VAL A 593 7.96 -25.68 -7.17
N THR A 594 8.51 -24.54 -6.76
CA THR A 594 8.63 -23.34 -7.62
C THR A 594 9.91 -23.35 -8.45
N PRO A 595 9.92 -22.70 -9.64
CA PRO A 595 11.00 -22.84 -10.60
C PRO A 595 12.27 -22.02 -10.26
N PHE A 596 12.32 -21.33 -9.12
CA PHE A 596 13.37 -20.35 -8.85
C PHE A 596 14.74 -20.98 -8.63
N LYS A 597 14.81 -22.11 -7.92
CA LYS A 597 16.06 -22.84 -7.73
C LYS A 597 16.63 -23.30 -9.08
N ASP A 598 15.80 -23.97 -9.88
CA ASP A 598 16.22 -24.50 -11.18
C ASP A 598 16.68 -23.39 -12.14
N ARG A 599 16.00 -22.23 -12.13
CA ARG A 599 16.37 -21.05 -12.92
C ARG A 599 17.67 -20.38 -12.47
N SER A 600 17.98 -20.42 -11.19
CA SER A 600 19.18 -19.80 -10.61
C SER A 600 20.41 -20.72 -10.64
N GLY A 601 20.22 -22.01 -10.88
CA GLY A 601 21.32 -22.98 -11.01
C GLY A 601 22.06 -23.29 -9.70
N ILE A 602 21.50 -22.89 -8.54
CA ILE A 602 22.09 -23.13 -7.22
C ILE A 602 21.88 -24.59 -6.77
N SER A 603 22.88 -25.16 -6.08
CA SER A 603 22.75 -26.48 -5.47
C SER A 603 21.82 -26.44 -4.24
N ASP A 604 21.36 -27.60 -3.78
CA ASP A 604 20.58 -27.69 -2.53
C ASP A 604 21.37 -27.17 -1.33
N GLU A 605 22.65 -27.53 -1.24
CA GLU A 605 23.55 -27.08 -0.17
C GLU A 605 23.69 -25.55 -0.15
N GLU A 606 23.88 -24.93 -1.31
CA GLU A 606 23.99 -23.47 -1.43
C GLU A 606 22.66 -22.78 -1.09
N LEU A 607 21.53 -23.36 -1.53
CA LEU A 607 20.20 -22.84 -1.25
C LEU A 607 19.93 -22.79 0.27
N PHE A 608 20.14 -23.91 0.98
CA PHE A 608 19.89 -23.95 2.42
C PHE A 608 20.82 -23.04 3.22
N ALA A 609 22.07 -22.85 2.78
CA ALA A 609 22.97 -21.86 3.37
C ALA A 609 22.44 -20.42 3.21
N LYS A 610 21.86 -20.09 2.05
CA LYS A 610 21.25 -18.77 1.80
C LYS A 610 19.93 -18.57 2.57
N VAL A 611 19.16 -19.63 2.80
CA VAL A 611 17.89 -19.62 3.55
C VAL A 611 18.09 -19.28 5.03
N GLU A 612 19.20 -19.68 5.64
CA GLU A 612 19.45 -19.45 7.07
C GLU A 612 19.46 -17.96 7.45
N LYS A 613 19.98 -17.10 6.57
CA LYS A 613 20.09 -15.66 6.83
C LYS A 613 18.71 -14.98 7.02
N PRO A 614 17.73 -15.11 6.10
CA PRO A 614 16.36 -14.67 6.34
C PRO A 614 15.73 -15.26 7.61
N ILE A 615 15.93 -16.54 7.90
CA ILE A 615 15.39 -17.17 9.12
C ILE A 615 15.97 -16.54 10.38
N ARG A 616 17.28 -16.28 10.42
CA ARG A 616 17.93 -15.57 11.54
C ARG A 616 17.42 -14.15 11.71
N LYS A 617 17.13 -13.42 10.62
CA LYS A 617 16.55 -12.07 10.68
C LYS A 617 15.22 -12.04 11.43
N TYR A 618 14.34 -13.03 11.21
CA TYR A 618 13.02 -13.10 11.86
C TYR A 618 13.05 -13.76 13.24
N PHE A 619 13.83 -14.83 13.42
CA PHE A 619 13.75 -15.70 14.59
C PHE A 619 15.01 -15.71 15.47
N GLY A 620 16.11 -15.10 15.03
CA GLY A 620 17.40 -15.14 15.74
C GLY A 620 17.36 -14.56 17.16
N LYS A 621 16.54 -13.53 17.40
CA LYS A 621 16.33 -12.97 18.76
C LYS A 621 15.69 -13.96 19.73
N ARG A 622 15.11 -15.07 19.24
CA ARG A 622 14.50 -16.13 20.06
C ARG A 622 15.47 -17.27 20.40
N GLY A 623 16.71 -17.21 19.91
CA GLY A 623 17.79 -18.15 20.22
C GLY A 623 18.07 -19.19 19.11
N GLU A 624 19.27 -19.78 19.16
CA GLU A 624 19.77 -20.71 18.15
C GLU A 624 18.92 -21.97 17.97
N LYS A 625 18.36 -22.51 19.07
CA LYS A 625 17.49 -23.68 19.00
C LYS A 625 16.25 -23.42 18.14
N VAL A 626 15.66 -22.23 18.26
CA VAL A 626 14.50 -21.85 17.45
C VAL A 626 14.89 -21.74 15.98
N VAL A 627 16.06 -21.19 15.66
CA VAL A 627 16.58 -21.13 14.28
C VAL A 627 16.77 -22.55 13.72
N ALA A 628 17.37 -23.46 14.49
CA ALA A 628 17.57 -24.86 14.08
C ALA A 628 16.25 -25.60 13.84
N ASP A 629 15.27 -25.47 14.73
CA ASP A 629 13.93 -26.05 14.56
C ASP A 629 13.27 -25.56 13.25
N ASN A 630 13.40 -24.26 12.94
CA ASN A 630 12.86 -23.71 11.70
C ASN A 630 13.58 -24.28 10.47
N MET A 631 14.92 -24.31 10.47
CA MET A 631 15.70 -24.87 9.36
C MET A 631 15.37 -26.35 9.11
N GLN A 632 15.19 -27.13 10.18
CA GLN A 632 14.78 -28.53 10.07
C GLN A 632 13.40 -28.70 9.44
N ALA A 633 12.42 -27.88 9.83
CA ALA A 633 11.08 -27.92 9.23
C ALA A 633 11.10 -27.56 7.74
N ILE A 634 11.91 -26.57 7.34
CA ILE A 634 12.09 -26.18 5.93
C ILE A 634 12.70 -27.36 5.16
N GLN A 635 13.77 -27.96 5.68
CA GLN A 635 14.43 -29.09 5.02
C GLN A 635 13.48 -30.28 4.84
N ARG A 636 12.75 -30.68 5.88
CA ARG A 636 11.77 -31.77 5.80
C ARG A 636 10.63 -31.45 4.83
N GLY A 637 10.15 -30.21 4.82
CA GLY A 637 9.13 -29.76 3.84
C GLY A 637 9.63 -29.86 2.40
N TYR A 638 10.89 -29.53 2.15
CA TYR A 638 11.54 -29.65 0.84
C TYR A 638 11.70 -31.11 0.40
N GLU A 639 12.10 -31.99 1.32
CA GLU A 639 12.39 -33.41 1.02
C GLU A 639 11.14 -34.29 0.92
N ARG A 640 10.11 -34.04 1.74
CA ARG A 640 8.96 -34.93 1.88
C ARG A 640 7.76 -34.56 0.99
N VAL A 641 7.74 -33.36 0.40
CA VAL A 641 6.65 -32.98 -0.49
C VAL A 641 6.62 -33.88 -1.71
N PHE A 642 5.43 -34.39 -2.04
CA PHE A 642 5.23 -35.30 -3.16
C PHE A 642 4.25 -34.72 -4.18
N GLU A 643 4.44 -35.09 -5.45
CA GLU A 643 3.62 -34.67 -6.58
C GLU A 643 2.51 -35.69 -6.86
N VAL A 644 1.31 -35.21 -7.14
CA VAL A 644 0.30 -35.99 -7.84
C VAL A 644 0.67 -36.00 -9.32
N THR A 645 1.15 -37.13 -9.80
CA THR A 645 1.69 -37.25 -11.15
C THR A 645 0.60 -37.09 -12.21
N ARG A 646 1.03 -36.74 -13.43
CA ARG A 646 0.10 -36.60 -14.56
C ARG A 646 -0.60 -37.91 -14.90
N ASP A 647 0.05 -39.05 -14.68
CA ASP A 647 -0.56 -40.37 -14.89
C ASP A 647 -1.76 -40.59 -13.96
N ILE A 648 -1.67 -40.17 -12.70
CA ILE A 648 -2.80 -40.22 -11.74
C ILE A 648 -3.92 -39.31 -12.21
N MET A 649 -3.61 -38.07 -12.61
CA MET A 649 -4.62 -37.13 -13.11
C MET A 649 -5.31 -37.63 -14.38
N ASN A 650 -4.56 -38.19 -15.33
CA ASN A 650 -5.07 -38.71 -16.60
C ASN A 650 -5.92 -39.98 -16.42
N ALA A 651 -5.73 -40.73 -15.32
CA ALA A 651 -6.55 -41.88 -14.98
C ALA A 651 -7.94 -41.49 -14.44
N THR A 652 -8.23 -40.19 -14.29
CA THR A 652 -9.54 -39.69 -13.85
C THR A 652 -10.63 -40.11 -14.84
N PRO A 653 -11.71 -40.77 -14.37
CA PRO A 653 -12.82 -41.17 -15.24
C PRO A 653 -13.45 -40.00 -16.00
N ALA A 654 -13.82 -40.23 -17.26
CA ALA A 654 -14.34 -39.18 -18.15
C ALA A 654 -15.68 -38.59 -17.66
N ASP A 655 -16.50 -39.39 -16.98
CA ASP A 655 -17.74 -38.96 -16.34
C ASP A 655 -17.48 -38.00 -15.17
N VAL A 656 -16.45 -38.26 -14.35
CA VAL A 656 -16.02 -37.35 -13.27
C VAL A 656 -15.53 -36.02 -13.82
N LEU A 657 -14.78 -36.03 -14.93
CA LEU A 657 -14.33 -34.79 -15.59
C LEU A 657 -15.51 -34.00 -16.20
N ALA A 658 -16.50 -34.69 -16.76
CA ALA A 658 -17.70 -34.06 -17.30
C ALA A 658 -18.57 -33.42 -16.21
N GLU A 659 -18.75 -34.10 -15.07
CA GLU A 659 -19.40 -33.55 -13.88
C GLU A 659 -18.62 -32.34 -13.34
N GLY A 660 -17.30 -32.48 -13.21
CA GLY A 660 -16.44 -31.40 -12.74
C GLY A 660 -16.48 -30.15 -13.62
N LYS A 661 -16.63 -30.31 -14.94
CA LYS A 661 -16.83 -29.19 -15.86
C LYS A 661 -18.15 -28.46 -15.59
N ALA A 662 -19.24 -29.21 -15.44
CA ALA A 662 -20.55 -28.64 -15.12
C ALA A 662 -20.52 -27.90 -13.79
N ASP A 663 -19.88 -28.49 -12.76
CA ASP A 663 -19.70 -27.87 -11.46
C ASP A 663 -18.84 -26.60 -11.54
N TRP A 664 -17.74 -26.63 -12.31
CA TRP A 664 -16.88 -25.47 -12.52
C TRP A 664 -17.63 -24.30 -13.17
N ASP A 665 -18.46 -24.59 -14.19
CA ASP A 665 -19.23 -23.57 -14.89
C ASP A 665 -20.36 -22.99 -14.04
N ALA A 666 -20.92 -23.80 -13.12
CA ALA A 666 -21.93 -23.36 -12.16
C ALA A 666 -21.34 -22.61 -10.95
N LYS A 667 -20.07 -22.86 -10.59
CA LYS A 667 -19.42 -22.29 -9.41
C LYS A 667 -19.07 -20.82 -9.63
N GLY A 668 -19.29 -20.01 -8.60
CA GLY A 668 -18.90 -18.60 -8.62
C GLY A 668 -17.39 -18.44 -8.91
N LYS A 669 -17.06 -17.50 -9.80
CA LYS A 669 -15.70 -17.13 -10.18
C LYS A 669 -15.23 -15.85 -9.49
N ASP A 670 -15.86 -15.49 -8.38
CA ASP A 670 -15.43 -14.38 -7.53
C ASP A 670 -14.30 -14.86 -6.61
N VAL A 671 -13.13 -14.23 -6.75
CA VAL A 671 -11.98 -14.46 -5.87
C VAL A 671 -12.29 -14.14 -4.39
N ASN A 672 -13.31 -13.31 -4.12
CA ASN A 672 -13.72 -12.88 -2.78
C ASN A 672 -14.73 -13.81 -2.08
N ALA A 673 -15.20 -14.87 -2.74
CA ALA A 673 -16.27 -15.73 -2.19
C ALA A 673 -15.92 -16.45 -0.86
N PHE A 674 -14.66 -16.36 -0.41
CA PHE A 674 -14.16 -16.97 0.82
C PHE A 674 -14.48 -16.21 2.11
N PHE A 675 -14.88 -14.93 2.01
CA PHE A 675 -15.05 -14.04 3.16
C PHE A 675 -16.52 -13.72 3.50
N ILE A 676 -17.47 -14.52 3.01
CA ILE A 676 -18.92 -14.34 3.26
C ILE A 676 -19.42 -15.38 4.26
#